data_AF-A0A177UBC1-F1
#
_entry.id   AF-A0A177UBC1-F1
#
_cell.length_a   1.000
_cell.length_b   1.000
_cell.length_c   1.000
_cell.angle_alpha   90.00
_cell.angle_beta   90.00
_cell.angle_gamma   90.00
#
_symmetry.space_group_name_H-M   'P 1'
#
loop_
_entity.id
_entity.type
_entity.pdbx_description
1 polymer ?
#
loop_
_entity_poly.entity_id
_entity_poly.type
_entity_poly.pdbx_seq_one_letter_code
_entity_poly.pdbx_strand_id
1 'polypeptide(L)'
;MPAYRKTAGAIQAQLGPEFRLLDGTPSRIVFLACDEDGRRPFVPKHLGQHASSSRHQRNKSTWQHDQELEQDRSATPVTDPFFESGEDHLLIDNPNDHAKEDFFRRMDLDDDMASLVEEGLAMQEEDEAFTQEISKDNDHRRHNGGSDDAFPFQSKEIFLALSLKNSPQHVLSEASLGFALDFANALDARGTPSAYACSQAMKLIRSDVSPPLYRHTTSDNKIFFSSSVEDKIRNDFANPITRTKMILLPVRDQSMREVFHGNEMAHQTDTRKTPPCFRLSNGETVFTDEVVQVTGGQLLRPYTFFINEEGDPRCEAWQVIRRGDHFEAYIQGVSPVEFDPETIETWERSVLHEVDVFDQHGTNLPRINHLRLKAGNRLVYQVPVILFEDETSGSTTKRWNEHIGIYMSNAALPRAEMDKRINVKLLSVSTKVSGHDLMSAAVDELIALHNDPFPVHDCFLNEEALVRPILIFCVADNPMAAMLSASIGMSGLHACRCCRAGGTRRQMKEVLGFANFLKLGTKKNSVDVIKENRKQINLAAKGVASTLSNRQRDTGIKDGVTAVLCDELLALSKSKPDRHHDEAVKARRKEMLEGKWHSPLLRLYDETGFDVCAATPVDLLHTFLLGVAKYLWIHTVSSIGGTKFSSTQRDAVARLQAVSLSGVVNAKCLPGKWLIDNAGGLIGKDLKKIVQVAAVAFYPLMKAETMSLELWMAWSALGVLGRLLFVEEISWEEMGQYKEDVKAALMIFYAAAAAVFPSKLTGKPKFHILLHIVDNIEAYGPAKGFTSERYESFNSAVRDASIKSNRSAPSKDILQRMMDQEAIQHLAAGGSWVKDDIVHRPDSNLLSLMPSSLQELYGLSTEEDEAVSSVKRIITSAGDRVRVGEFSTFWFDHRTGDGRIVRVDRIFTVSTQLQVEVMVMHWGEDLGLQPSILQEDRQEIVGIEGFERLVNVMHDCHHHGCKVVGDANQVRMEREETTFTDAGVIHSEEGRQQYLLNHCLFRSALELSLCYPALPDAPTEQEIAELAIEIMDEQDDIGQNDARAERHENQDEDDDFWTESGSDDEEAPNDRPEALDL
;
A
#
# COMPACT_ATOMS: atom_id res chain seq x y z
N MET A 1 -18.62 -22.89 -37.46
CA MET A 1 -18.58 -23.90 -38.55
C MET A 1 -17.12 -24.11 -38.98
N PRO A 2 -16.59 -25.33 -39.19
CA PRO A 2 -15.17 -25.53 -39.44
C PRO A 2 -14.83 -25.45 -40.93
N ALA A 3 -13.93 -24.53 -41.29
CA ALA A 3 -13.25 -24.52 -42.58
C ALA A 3 -12.22 -25.66 -42.65
N TYR A 4 -12.25 -26.40 -43.76
CA TYR A 4 -11.37 -27.51 -44.12
C TYR A 4 -9.89 -27.30 -43.75
N ARG A 5 -9.35 -28.08 -42.80
CA ARG A 5 -7.90 -28.24 -42.60
C ARG A 5 -7.37 -29.27 -43.61
N LYS A 6 -6.39 -28.88 -44.44
CA LYS A 6 -5.64 -29.80 -45.32
C LYS A 6 -4.98 -30.89 -44.47
N THR A 7 -4.93 -32.13 -44.99
CA THR A 7 -4.27 -33.25 -44.31
C THR A 7 -2.75 -33.03 -44.26
N ALA A 8 -2.09 -33.52 -43.19
CA ALA A 8 -0.64 -33.39 -42.98
C ALA A 8 0.19 -33.84 -44.21
N GLY A 9 -0.23 -34.92 -44.87
CA GLY A 9 0.42 -35.41 -46.10
C GLY A 9 0.36 -34.44 -47.28
N ALA A 10 -0.73 -33.68 -47.44
CA ALA A 10 -0.85 -32.66 -48.48
C ALA A 10 0.03 -31.43 -48.20
N ILE A 11 0.28 -31.13 -46.92
CA ILE A 11 1.18 -30.05 -46.51
C ILE A 11 2.63 -30.47 -46.74
N GLN A 12 3.02 -31.68 -46.34
CA GLN A 12 4.38 -32.21 -46.55
C GLN A 12 4.78 -32.23 -48.03
N ALA A 13 3.87 -32.60 -48.93
CA ALA A 13 4.13 -32.61 -50.37
C ALA A 13 4.37 -31.21 -50.97
N GLN A 14 3.88 -30.13 -50.34
CA GLN A 14 4.09 -28.75 -50.79
C GLN A 14 5.39 -28.13 -50.26
N LEU A 15 5.95 -28.67 -49.18
CA LEU A 15 7.12 -28.07 -48.51
C LEU A 15 8.45 -28.41 -49.18
N GLY A 16 8.54 -29.55 -49.87
CA GLY A 16 9.80 -30.03 -50.47
C GLY A 16 10.57 -30.99 -49.54
N PRO A 17 11.48 -31.82 -50.08
CA PRO A 17 12.20 -32.86 -49.32
C PRO A 17 13.12 -32.30 -48.23
N GLU A 18 13.53 -31.05 -48.33
CA GLU A 18 14.40 -30.38 -47.36
C GLU A 18 13.69 -29.95 -46.06
N PHE A 19 12.36 -30.06 -45.99
CA PHE A 19 11.56 -29.74 -44.82
C PHE A 19 10.78 -30.97 -44.31
N ARG A 20 10.58 -31.04 -42.99
CA ARG A 20 9.78 -32.06 -42.32
C ARG A 20 8.66 -31.41 -41.52
N LEU A 21 7.43 -31.86 -41.76
CA LEU A 21 6.28 -31.55 -40.93
C LEU A 21 6.31 -32.43 -39.68
N LEU A 22 6.14 -31.82 -38.51
CA LEU A 22 5.98 -32.48 -37.23
C LEU A 22 4.49 -32.51 -36.88
N ASP A 23 4.05 -33.68 -36.39
CA ASP A 23 2.68 -33.88 -35.94
C ASP A 23 2.36 -33.02 -34.72
N GLY A 24 1.26 -32.26 -34.80
CA GLY A 24 0.82 -31.32 -33.77
C GLY A 24 -0.31 -30.42 -34.27
N THR A 25 -1.04 -29.80 -33.35
CA THR A 25 -2.11 -28.83 -33.66
C THR A 25 -1.79 -27.49 -33.01
N PRO A 26 -1.38 -26.45 -33.76
CA PRO A 26 -1.16 -26.44 -35.21
C PRO A 26 0.09 -27.21 -35.66
N SER A 27 0.08 -27.72 -36.90
CA SER A 27 1.19 -28.47 -37.47
C SER A 27 2.43 -27.58 -37.61
N ARG A 28 3.60 -28.17 -37.36
CA ARG A 28 4.88 -27.48 -37.18
C ARG A 28 5.86 -27.97 -38.26
N ILE A 29 6.79 -27.14 -38.71
CA ILE A 29 7.75 -27.46 -39.78
C ILE A 29 9.18 -27.26 -39.27
N VAL A 30 10.08 -28.15 -39.65
CA VAL A 30 11.52 -28.06 -39.43
C VAL A 30 12.26 -28.20 -40.77
N PHE A 31 13.35 -27.47 -40.96
CA PHE A 31 14.26 -27.67 -42.09
C PHE A 31 15.41 -28.59 -41.67
N LEU A 32 15.67 -29.63 -42.46
CA LEU A 32 16.55 -30.74 -42.06
C LEU A 32 18.04 -30.37 -41.89
N ALA A 33 18.46 -29.18 -42.31
CA ALA A 33 19.86 -28.75 -42.24
C ALA A 33 20.20 -27.64 -41.26
N CYS A 34 19.19 -26.96 -40.71
CA CYS A 34 19.41 -25.85 -39.79
C CYS A 34 19.36 -26.34 -38.34
N ASP A 35 19.89 -27.52 -38.07
CA ASP A 35 19.63 -28.30 -36.84
C ASP A 35 20.25 -27.69 -35.56
N GLU A 36 21.04 -26.61 -35.66
CA GLU A 36 21.58 -25.88 -34.50
C GLU A 36 20.82 -24.59 -34.13
N ASP A 37 19.72 -24.25 -34.82
CA ASP A 37 18.79 -23.18 -34.40
C ASP A 37 17.35 -23.69 -34.17
N GLY A 38 17.16 -25.01 -34.21
CA GLY A 38 15.87 -25.66 -34.46
C GLY A 38 15.15 -26.31 -33.29
N ARG A 39 15.46 -26.01 -32.01
CA ARG A 39 14.65 -26.56 -30.89
C ARG A 39 13.18 -26.07 -30.89
N ARG A 40 12.81 -25.12 -31.76
CA ARG A 40 11.42 -24.67 -31.95
C ARG A 40 11.00 -24.82 -33.41
N PRO A 41 10.15 -25.80 -33.73
CA PRO A 41 9.52 -25.88 -35.05
C PRO A 41 8.65 -24.65 -35.30
N PHE A 42 8.60 -24.16 -36.54
CA PHE A 42 7.79 -23.00 -36.90
C PHE A 42 6.47 -23.40 -37.57
N VAL A 43 5.44 -22.55 -37.47
CA VAL A 43 4.16 -22.80 -38.15
C VAL A 43 4.21 -22.38 -39.62
N PRO A 44 3.45 -23.03 -40.53
CA PRO A 44 3.52 -22.82 -41.99
C PRO A 44 3.50 -21.37 -42.48
N LYS A 45 2.81 -20.46 -41.77
CA LYS A 45 2.72 -19.04 -42.14
C LYS A 45 4.07 -18.29 -42.09
N HIS A 46 5.05 -18.78 -41.34
CA HIS A 46 6.40 -18.18 -41.23
C HIS A 46 7.44 -18.82 -42.15
N LEU A 47 7.05 -19.81 -42.96
CA LEU A 47 7.96 -20.50 -43.88
C LEU A 47 8.63 -19.53 -44.85
N GLY A 48 7.90 -18.54 -45.37
CA GLY A 48 8.44 -17.53 -46.29
C GLY A 48 9.56 -16.69 -45.67
N GLN A 49 9.39 -16.23 -44.43
CA GLN A 49 10.40 -15.44 -43.70
C GLN A 49 11.62 -16.29 -43.30
N HIS A 50 11.41 -17.56 -42.89
CA HIS A 50 12.53 -18.44 -42.59
C HIS A 50 13.35 -18.77 -43.84
N ALA A 51 12.67 -19.12 -44.95
CA ALA A 51 13.32 -19.46 -46.21
C ALA A 51 14.10 -18.29 -46.83
N SER A 52 13.69 -17.04 -46.59
CA SER A 52 14.40 -15.85 -47.06
C SER A 52 15.52 -15.37 -46.13
N SER A 53 15.69 -15.96 -44.93
CA SER A 53 16.72 -15.53 -43.99
C SER A 53 18.14 -15.83 -44.50
N SER A 54 19.07 -14.89 -44.27
CA SER A 54 20.47 -15.00 -44.68
C SER A 54 21.16 -16.25 -44.11
N ARG A 55 20.77 -16.66 -42.90
CA ARG A 55 21.26 -17.87 -42.23
C ARG A 55 20.72 -19.14 -42.90
N HIS A 56 19.44 -19.18 -43.27
CA HIS A 56 18.85 -20.30 -44.01
C HIS A 56 19.51 -20.48 -45.38
N GLN A 57 19.74 -19.40 -46.12
CA GLN A 57 20.41 -19.46 -47.42
C GLN A 57 21.84 -20.00 -47.30
N ARG A 58 22.57 -19.63 -46.24
CA ARG A 58 23.93 -20.12 -45.96
C ARG A 58 23.95 -21.61 -45.59
N ASN A 59 23.02 -22.07 -44.76
CA ASN A 59 22.94 -23.49 -44.36
C ASN A 59 22.42 -24.38 -45.48
N LYS A 60 21.53 -23.86 -46.35
CA LYS A 60 21.01 -24.58 -47.51
C LYS A 60 22.12 -24.96 -48.49
N SER A 61 23.10 -24.09 -48.73
CA SER A 61 24.25 -24.44 -49.59
C SER A 61 25.12 -25.55 -49.00
N THR A 62 25.31 -25.57 -47.67
CA THR A 62 26.09 -26.61 -46.99
C THR A 62 25.36 -27.96 -47.00
N TRP A 63 24.05 -27.95 -46.75
CA TRP A 63 23.21 -29.15 -46.77
C TRP A 63 23.13 -29.82 -48.13
N GLN A 64 23.02 -29.02 -49.19
CA GLN A 64 23.00 -29.55 -50.56
C GLN A 64 24.34 -30.21 -50.89
N HIS A 65 25.45 -29.66 -50.39
CA HIS A 65 26.78 -30.28 -50.52
C HIS A 65 26.90 -31.59 -49.73
N ASP A 66 26.37 -31.64 -48.50
CA ASP A 66 26.41 -32.85 -47.65
C ASP A 66 25.51 -33.97 -48.18
N GLN A 67 24.33 -33.66 -48.74
CA GLN A 67 23.44 -34.63 -49.40
C GLN A 67 24.10 -35.26 -50.65
N GLU A 68 24.87 -34.47 -51.40
CA GLU A 68 25.66 -34.97 -52.54
C GLU A 68 26.79 -35.92 -52.07
N LEU A 69 27.39 -35.66 -50.91
CA LEU A 69 28.43 -36.51 -50.31
C LEU A 69 27.87 -37.79 -49.64
N GLU A 70 26.65 -37.75 -49.11
CA GLU A 70 25.99 -38.93 -48.50
C GLU A 70 25.46 -39.92 -49.54
N GLN A 71 25.01 -39.45 -50.72
CA GLN A 71 24.66 -40.35 -51.83
C GLN A 71 25.85 -41.21 -52.28
N ASP A 72 27.08 -40.70 -52.16
CA ASP A 72 28.32 -41.43 -52.47
C ASP A 72 28.74 -42.43 -51.36
N ARG A 73 28.20 -42.31 -50.14
CA ARG A 73 28.59 -43.14 -48.97
C ARG A 73 27.62 -44.27 -48.62
N SER A 74 26.44 -44.31 -49.23
CA SER A 74 25.39 -45.32 -48.93
C SER A 74 25.61 -46.72 -49.55
N ALA A 75 26.80 -47.01 -50.09
CA ALA A 75 27.15 -48.30 -50.67
C ALA A 75 27.86 -49.26 -49.69
N THR A 76 27.33 -49.52 -48.48
CA THR A 76 27.61 -50.77 -47.73
C THR A 76 26.69 -50.92 -46.50
N PRO A 77 26.03 -52.08 -46.26
CA PRO A 77 25.12 -52.27 -45.13
C PRO A 77 25.69 -53.22 -44.06
N VAL A 78 25.68 -52.85 -42.76
CA VAL A 78 25.72 -53.82 -41.64
C VAL A 78 25.04 -53.28 -40.36
N THR A 79 23.88 -53.88 -40.07
CA THR A 79 23.17 -54.28 -38.82
C THR A 79 23.46 -53.69 -37.41
N ASP A 80 22.35 -53.26 -36.79
CA ASP A 80 21.87 -53.19 -35.36
C ASP A 80 22.33 -54.36 -34.44
N PRO A 81 22.21 -54.37 -33.07
CA PRO A 81 21.19 -53.69 -32.22
C PRO A 81 21.62 -53.19 -30.81
N PHE A 82 20.80 -52.33 -30.17
CA PHE A 82 20.19 -52.52 -28.82
C PHE A 82 19.64 -51.23 -28.18
N PHE A 83 18.45 -51.38 -27.57
CA PHE A 83 17.61 -50.46 -26.80
C PHE A 83 18.20 -50.10 -25.41
N GLU A 84 17.94 -48.88 -24.89
CA GLU A 84 17.03 -48.55 -23.74
C GLU A 84 17.43 -47.29 -22.95
N SER A 85 16.42 -46.46 -22.61
CA SER A 85 16.35 -45.39 -21.57
C SER A 85 17.27 -44.16 -21.72
N GLY A 86 16.87 -42.90 -21.51
CA GLY A 86 15.63 -42.35 -20.95
C GLY A 86 15.93 -41.29 -19.89
N GLU A 87 16.58 -40.17 -20.26
CA GLU A 87 16.73 -38.96 -19.44
C GLU A 87 16.81 -37.72 -20.36
N ASP A 88 16.03 -36.66 -20.07
CA ASP A 88 16.56 -35.30 -19.85
C ASP A 88 15.49 -34.18 -19.86
N HIS A 89 15.50 -33.46 -18.73
CA HIS A 89 15.37 -32.01 -18.55
C HIS A 89 14.87 -31.10 -19.69
N LEU A 90 13.83 -30.32 -19.39
CA LEU A 90 13.53 -29.07 -20.11
C LEU A 90 13.77 -27.84 -19.21
N LEU A 91 14.90 -27.19 -19.48
CA LEU A 91 15.18 -25.79 -19.17
C LEU A 91 14.32 -24.90 -20.08
N ILE A 92 13.66 -23.91 -19.48
CA ILE A 92 12.88 -22.89 -20.19
C ILE A 92 13.75 -21.65 -20.37
N ASP A 93 14.09 -21.35 -21.62
CA ASP A 93 14.65 -20.05 -22.02
C ASP A 93 13.55 -19.02 -22.32
N ASN A 94 13.81 -17.84 -21.77
CA ASN A 94 13.10 -16.56 -21.81
C ASN A 94 13.18 -15.89 -23.21
N PRO A 95 12.07 -15.42 -23.83
CA PRO A 95 12.13 -14.51 -24.96
C PRO A 95 11.68 -13.08 -24.62
N ASN A 96 12.54 -12.11 -24.98
CA ASN A 96 12.40 -10.65 -24.86
C ASN A 96 11.26 -10.03 -25.70
N ASP A 97 10.95 -8.79 -25.35
CA ASP A 97 9.73 -7.99 -25.57
C ASP A 97 9.34 -7.57 -27.00
N HIS A 98 10.10 -7.86 -28.06
CA HIS A 98 9.71 -7.40 -29.41
C HIS A 98 8.68 -8.28 -30.15
N ALA A 99 8.26 -9.40 -29.57
CA ALA A 99 7.22 -10.27 -30.15
C ALA A 99 5.78 -9.90 -29.74
N LYS A 100 5.60 -8.93 -28.83
CA LYS A 100 4.28 -8.49 -28.37
C LYS A 100 3.65 -7.50 -29.35
N GLU A 101 4.39 -6.49 -29.82
CA GLU A 101 3.82 -5.42 -30.65
C GLU A 101 3.35 -5.90 -32.03
N ASP A 102 4.03 -6.86 -32.64
CA ASP A 102 3.65 -7.41 -33.95
C ASP A 102 2.48 -8.43 -33.87
N PHE A 103 2.16 -8.91 -32.66
CA PHE A 103 0.97 -9.74 -32.41
C PHE A 103 -0.29 -8.87 -32.24
N PHE A 104 -0.19 -7.71 -31.59
CA PHE A 104 -1.33 -6.83 -31.32
C PHE A 104 -1.84 -6.04 -32.54
N ARG A 105 -1.03 -5.80 -33.58
CA ARG A 105 -1.48 -5.10 -34.80
C ARG A 105 -2.35 -5.94 -35.75
N ARG A 106 -2.59 -7.24 -35.45
CA ARG A 106 -3.25 -8.18 -36.38
C ARG A 106 -4.52 -8.84 -35.86
N MET A 107 -5.03 -8.43 -34.69
CA MET A 107 -6.34 -8.87 -34.21
C MET A 107 -7.31 -7.70 -34.31
N ASP A 108 -8.27 -7.80 -35.24
CA ASP A 108 -9.46 -6.96 -35.26
C ASP A 108 -10.25 -7.20 -33.96
N LEU A 109 -10.03 -6.33 -32.95
CA LEU A 109 -10.51 -6.43 -31.57
C LEU A 109 -12.04 -6.33 -31.41
N ASP A 110 -12.78 -6.06 -32.48
CA ASP A 110 -14.24 -5.93 -32.43
C ASP A 110 -14.96 -7.29 -32.49
N ASP A 111 -14.42 -8.28 -33.20
CA ASP A 111 -15.08 -9.59 -33.36
C ASP A 111 -14.86 -10.53 -32.15
N ASP A 112 -13.70 -10.46 -31.49
CA ASP A 112 -13.40 -11.28 -30.29
C ASP A 112 -14.12 -10.76 -29.03
N MET A 113 -14.34 -9.44 -28.93
CA MET A 113 -15.17 -8.88 -27.86
C MET A 113 -16.64 -9.27 -28.03
N ALA A 114 -17.14 -9.33 -29.27
CA ALA A 114 -18.48 -9.81 -29.56
C ALA A 114 -18.62 -11.31 -29.22
N SER A 115 -17.61 -12.13 -29.52
CA SER A 115 -17.65 -13.56 -29.19
C SER A 115 -17.56 -13.83 -27.69
N LEU A 116 -16.76 -13.06 -26.94
CA LEU A 116 -16.68 -13.14 -25.47
C LEU A 116 -17.97 -12.65 -24.79
N VAL A 117 -18.65 -11.67 -25.39
CA VAL A 117 -19.98 -11.22 -24.94
C VAL A 117 -21.03 -12.30 -25.23
N GLU A 118 -20.99 -12.96 -26.41
CA GLU A 118 -21.87 -14.09 -26.71
C GLU A 118 -21.59 -15.30 -25.79
N GLU A 119 -20.34 -15.64 -25.53
CA GLU A 119 -19.97 -16.70 -24.57
C GLU A 119 -20.40 -16.35 -23.15
N GLY A 120 -20.25 -15.08 -22.74
CA GLY A 120 -20.75 -14.58 -21.45
C GLY A 120 -22.27 -14.63 -21.33
N LEU A 121 -22.99 -14.32 -22.42
CA LEU A 121 -24.46 -14.42 -22.49
C LEU A 121 -24.91 -15.89 -22.50
N ALA A 122 -24.20 -16.79 -23.19
CA ALA A 122 -24.49 -18.22 -23.19
C ALA A 122 -24.23 -18.85 -21.81
N MET A 123 -23.15 -18.46 -21.14
CA MET A 123 -22.91 -18.83 -19.74
C MET A 123 -23.99 -18.26 -18.82
N GLN A 124 -24.51 -17.05 -19.09
CA GLN A 124 -25.61 -16.46 -18.33
C GLN A 124 -26.92 -17.25 -18.53
N GLU A 125 -27.24 -17.67 -19.76
CA GLU A 125 -28.40 -18.52 -20.04
C GLU A 125 -28.26 -19.90 -19.38
N GLU A 126 -27.05 -20.47 -19.35
CA GLU A 126 -26.78 -21.75 -18.68
C GLU A 126 -26.84 -21.64 -17.14
N ASP A 127 -26.26 -20.60 -16.53
CA ASP A 127 -26.30 -20.39 -15.07
C ASP A 127 -27.72 -20.01 -14.60
N GLU A 128 -28.46 -19.18 -15.37
CA GLU A 128 -29.86 -18.86 -15.09
C GLU A 128 -30.77 -20.07 -15.29
N ALA A 129 -30.53 -20.89 -16.33
CA ALA A 129 -31.28 -22.13 -16.56
C ALA A 129 -30.98 -23.18 -15.48
N PHE A 130 -29.71 -23.34 -15.08
CA PHE A 130 -29.29 -24.26 -14.02
C PHE A 130 -29.82 -23.82 -12.65
N THR A 131 -29.79 -22.51 -12.35
CA THR A 131 -30.38 -21.95 -11.13
C THR A 131 -31.90 -22.11 -11.12
N GLN A 132 -32.57 -21.97 -12.27
CA GLN A 132 -34.00 -22.23 -12.40
C GLN A 132 -34.36 -23.72 -12.33
N GLU A 133 -33.50 -24.64 -12.78
CA GLU A 133 -33.69 -26.08 -12.63
C GLU A 133 -33.53 -26.53 -11.17
N ILE A 134 -32.49 -26.08 -10.47
CA ILE A 134 -32.30 -26.34 -9.04
C ILE A 134 -33.44 -25.72 -8.21
N SER A 135 -33.97 -24.58 -8.62
CA SER A 135 -35.09 -23.93 -7.92
C SER A 135 -36.44 -24.61 -8.12
N LYS A 136 -36.62 -25.47 -9.14
CA LYS A 136 -37.91 -26.11 -9.45
C LYS A 136 -38.17 -27.41 -8.68
N ASP A 137 -37.13 -28.06 -8.15
CA ASP A 137 -37.28 -29.34 -7.44
C ASP A 137 -37.49 -29.21 -5.92
N ASN A 138 -37.35 -28.01 -5.34
CA ASN A 138 -37.46 -27.78 -3.89
C ASN A 138 -38.77 -27.10 -3.43
N ASP A 139 -39.76 -26.93 -4.31
CA ASP A 139 -40.96 -26.14 -4.00
C ASP A 139 -42.09 -26.93 -3.32
N HIS A 140 -41.79 -27.76 -2.32
CA HIS A 140 -42.82 -28.38 -1.47
C HIS A 140 -42.37 -28.55 -0.02
N ARG A 141 -42.40 -27.47 0.76
CA ARG A 141 -42.79 -27.47 2.20
C ARG A 141 -42.85 -26.05 2.74
N ARG A 142 -44.07 -25.48 2.78
CA ARG A 142 -44.38 -24.36 3.67
C ARG A 142 -44.27 -24.84 5.12
N HIS A 143 -43.39 -24.23 5.90
CA HIS A 143 -43.46 -24.29 7.36
C HIS A 143 -43.54 -22.87 7.94
N ASN A 144 -44.73 -22.58 8.46
CA ASN A 144 -44.97 -21.59 9.49
C ASN A 144 -44.33 -22.09 10.79
N GLY A 145 -43.59 -21.22 11.47
CA GLY A 145 -43.21 -21.38 12.87
C GLY A 145 -41.70 -21.42 13.11
N GLY A 146 -41.11 -20.28 13.44
CA GLY A 146 -39.77 -20.12 14.00
C GLY A 146 -39.73 -18.80 14.78
N SER A 147 -39.06 -18.78 15.93
CA SER A 147 -38.98 -17.69 16.91
C SER A 147 -38.52 -16.35 16.31
N ASP A 148 -38.91 -15.25 16.96
CA ASP A 148 -38.46 -13.86 16.68
C ASP A 148 -36.94 -13.64 16.89
N ASP A 149 -36.14 -14.70 17.11
CA ASP A 149 -34.75 -14.64 17.60
C ASP A 149 -33.70 -14.28 16.54
N ALA A 150 -34.12 -13.92 15.32
CA ALA A 150 -33.22 -13.55 14.23
C ALA A 150 -33.66 -12.30 13.46
N PHE A 151 -34.56 -11.47 14.00
CA PHE A 151 -34.96 -10.22 13.36
C PHE A 151 -33.73 -9.34 13.02
N PRO A 152 -33.62 -8.75 11.81
CA PRO A 152 -34.63 -8.62 10.75
C PRO A 152 -34.74 -9.79 9.76
N PHE A 153 -33.98 -10.87 9.95
CA PHE A 153 -34.06 -12.06 9.10
C PHE A 153 -35.31 -12.88 9.45
N GLN A 154 -35.91 -13.52 8.44
CA GLN A 154 -37.14 -14.31 8.65
C GLN A 154 -36.89 -15.59 9.47
N SER A 155 -35.64 -16.06 9.52
CA SER A 155 -35.22 -17.18 10.37
C SER A 155 -33.71 -17.15 10.61
N LYS A 156 -33.26 -17.85 11.66
CA LYS A 156 -31.84 -18.04 11.95
C LYS A 156 -31.09 -18.77 10.82
N GLU A 157 -31.74 -19.70 10.13
CA GLU A 157 -31.12 -20.46 9.04
C GLU A 157 -30.84 -19.56 7.83
N ILE A 158 -31.74 -18.61 7.53
CA ILE A 158 -31.50 -17.57 6.51
C ILE A 158 -30.34 -16.68 6.91
N PHE A 159 -30.30 -16.21 8.16
CA PHE A 159 -29.19 -15.40 8.67
C PHE A 159 -27.85 -16.14 8.53
N LEU A 160 -27.78 -17.40 8.95
CA LEU A 160 -26.56 -18.21 8.84
C LEU A 160 -26.13 -18.46 7.40
N ALA A 161 -27.07 -18.77 6.51
CA ALA A 161 -26.80 -18.98 5.09
C ALA A 161 -26.27 -17.70 4.42
N LEU A 162 -26.85 -16.53 4.73
CA LEU A 162 -26.38 -15.24 4.23
C LEU A 162 -25.02 -14.86 4.81
N SER A 163 -24.81 -15.14 6.10
CA SER A 163 -23.54 -14.88 6.78
C SER A 163 -22.41 -15.74 6.23
N LEU A 164 -22.71 -16.99 5.84
CA LEU A 164 -21.77 -17.85 5.14
C LEU A 164 -21.49 -17.34 3.72
N LYS A 165 -22.53 -17.01 2.94
CA LYS A 165 -22.40 -16.54 1.55
C LYS A 165 -21.55 -15.27 1.44
N ASN A 166 -21.79 -14.33 2.35
CA ASN A 166 -21.14 -13.03 2.38
C ASN A 166 -19.93 -12.99 3.33
N SER A 167 -19.34 -14.14 3.65
CA SER A 167 -18.12 -14.19 4.46
C SER A 167 -17.01 -13.31 3.84
N PRO A 168 -16.35 -12.41 4.59
CA PRO A 168 -15.36 -11.48 4.04
C PRO A 168 -14.11 -12.13 3.40
N GLN A 169 -13.76 -13.36 3.78
CA GLN A 169 -12.57 -14.07 3.27
C GLN A 169 -12.90 -15.31 2.42
N HIS A 170 -14.16 -15.77 2.46
CA HIS A 170 -14.62 -17.00 1.81
C HIS A 170 -15.93 -16.77 1.08
N VAL A 171 -15.96 -15.72 0.24
CA VAL A 171 -17.14 -15.33 -0.52
C VAL A 171 -17.62 -16.48 -1.41
N LEU A 172 -18.91 -16.81 -1.29
CA LEU A 172 -19.56 -17.81 -2.12
C LEU A 172 -20.36 -17.15 -3.25
N SER A 173 -20.35 -17.78 -4.42
CA SER A 173 -21.32 -17.45 -5.47
C SER A 173 -22.72 -17.95 -5.08
N GLU A 174 -23.75 -17.49 -5.79
CA GLU A 174 -25.11 -18.00 -5.56
C GLU A 174 -25.20 -19.52 -5.81
N ALA A 175 -24.53 -20.01 -6.85
CA ALA A 175 -24.43 -21.45 -7.12
C ALA A 175 -23.74 -22.22 -5.98
N SER A 176 -22.61 -21.70 -5.45
CA SER A 176 -21.91 -22.35 -4.33
C SER A 176 -22.77 -22.40 -3.06
N LEU A 177 -23.55 -21.34 -2.78
CA LEU A 177 -24.52 -21.38 -1.69
C LEU A 177 -25.60 -22.44 -1.95
N GLY A 178 -26.14 -22.49 -3.17
CA GLY A 178 -27.13 -23.50 -3.58
C GLY A 178 -26.66 -24.93 -3.28
N PHE A 179 -25.45 -25.29 -3.74
CA PHE A 179 -24.85 -26.60 -3.46
C PHE A 179 -24.67 -26.88 -1.95
N ALA A 180 -24.25 -25.87 -1.17
CA ALA A 180 -24.10 -26.04 0.28
C ALA A 180 -25.44 -26.32 0.97
N LEU A 181 -26.51 -25.66 0.53
CA LEU A 181 -27.87 -25.87 1.03
C LEU A 181 -28.43 -27.23 0.59
N ASP A 182 -28.18 -27.66 -0.65
CA ASP A 182 -28.57 -29.00 -1.12
C ASP A 182 -27.87 -30.11 -0.34
N PHE A 183 -26.59 -29.93 -0.01
CA PHE A 183 -25.85 -30.87 0.84
C PHE A 183 -26.43 -30.90 2.26
N ALA A 184 -26.76 -29.74 2.84
CA ALA A 184 -27.42 -29.67 4.13
C ALA A 184 -28.79 -30.39 4.11
N ASN A 185 -29.57 -30.23 3.04
CA ASN A 185 -30.82 -30.97 2.83
C ASN A 185 -30.60 -32.48 2.73
N ALA A 186 -29.58 -32.92 1.99
CA ALA A 186 -29.24 -34.34 1.85
C ALA A 186 -28.76 -34.98 3.17
N LEU A 187 -28.27 -34.17 4.12
CA LEU A 187 -27.92 -34.58 5.48
C LEU A 187 -29.09 -34.47 6.48
N ASP A 188 -30.32 -34.27 6.00
CA ASP A 188 -31.53 -34.08 6.82
C ASP A 188 -31.44 -32.90 7.81
N ALA A 189 -30.68 -31.85 7.45
CA ALA A 189 -30.65 -30.61 8.24
C ALA A 189 -32.05 -29.98 8.27
N ARG A 190 -32.55 -29.67 9.47
CA ARG A 190 -33.88 -29.09 9.65
C ARG A 190 -33.86 -27.60 9.32
N GLY A 191 -34.86 -27.13 8.57
CA GLY A 191 -35.08 -25.70 8.34
C GLY A 191 -34.18 -25.06 7.28
N THR A 192 -33.47 -25.86 6.47
CA THR A 192 -32.61 -25.35 5.40
C THR A 192 -33.39 -24.44 4.44
N PRO A 193 -32.98 -23.18 4.25
CA PRO A 193 -33.64 -22.26 3.32
C PRO A 193 -33.29 -22.62 1.87
N SER A 194 -34.10 -22.14 0.92
CA SER A 194 -33.72 -22.16 -0.50
C SER A 194 -32.80 -20.97 -0.81
N ALA A 195 -31.92 -21.11 -1.81
CA ALA A 195 -31.09 -20.00 -2.29
C ALA A 195 -31.94 -18.79 -2.70
N TYR A 196 -33.10 -19.03 -3.32
CA TYR A 196 -34.07 -17.98 -3.64
C TYR A 196 -34.58 -17.24 -2.40
N ALA A 197 -34.93 -17.96 -1.33
CA ALA A 197 -35.37 -17.36 -0.08
C ALA A 197 -34.27 -16.48 0.53
N CYS A 198 -33.01 -16.94 0.52
CA CYS A 198 -31.86 -16.13 0.93
C CYS A 198 -31.72 -14.86 0.07
N SER A 199 -31.84 -14.95 -1.25
CA SER A 199 -31.73 -13.78 -2.14
C SER A 199 -32.88 -12.78 -1.94
N GLN A 200 -34.11 -13.24 -1.65
CA GLN A 200 -35.22 -12.35 -1.29
C GLN A 200 -35.03 -11.71 0.08
N ALA A 201 -34.54 -12.47 1.06
CA ALA A 201 -34.20 -11.94 2.38
C ALA A 201 -33.14 -10.84 2.27
N MET A 202 -32.05 -11.06 1.53
CA MET A 202 -31.02 -10.05 1.33
C MET A 202 -31.57 -8.81 0.62
N LYS A 203 -32.49 -8.94 -0.34
CA LYS A 203 -33.15 -7.77 -0.97
C LYS A 203 -33.94 -6.93 0.03
N LEU A 204 -34.62 -7.56 0.99
CA LEU A 204 -35.33 -6.86 2.06
C LEU A 204 -34.36 -6.18 3.04
N ILE A 205 -33.26 -6.85 3.41
CA ILE A 205 -32.21 -6.24 4.22
C ILE A 205 -31.60 -5.04 3.49
N ARG A 206 -31.40 -5.12 2.18
CA ARG A 206 -30.91 -4.00 1.38
C ARG A 206 -31.88 -2.83 1.34
N SER A 207 -33.20 -3.07 1.31
CA SER A 207 -34.16 -1.96 1.30
C SER A 207 -34.27 -1.26 2.66
N ASP A 208 -34.01 -1.99 3.74
CA ASP A 208 -34.29 -1.52 5.09
C ASP A 208 -33.04 -1.04 5.83
N VAL A 209 -31.91 -1.73 5.65
CA VAL A 209 -30.68 -1.56 6.44
C VAL A 209 -29.55 -0.97 5.61
N SER A 210 -29.45 -1.34 4.33
CA SER A 210 -28.36 -0.87 3.47
C SER A 210 -28.75 0.41 2.74
N PRO A 211 -27.90 1.44 2.76
CA PRO A 211 -28.12 2.61 1.92
C PRO A 211 -28.04 2.29 0.41
N PRO A 212 -28.63 3.13 -0.47
CA PRO A 212 -28.60 2.88 -1.90
C PRO A 212 -27.20 3.10 -2.49
N LEU A 213 -26.96 2.49 -3.65
CA LEU A 213 -25.81 2.85 -4.49
C LEU A 213 -26.13 4.11 -5.31
N TYR A 214 -25.17 5.01 -5.39
CA TYR A 214 -25.27 6.26 -6.15
C TYR A 214 -24.69 6.07 -7.54
N ARG A 215 -25.51 6.33 -8.57
CA ARG A 215 -25.08 6.23 -9.98
C ARG A 215 -24.51 7.57 -10.44
N HIS A 216 -23.28 7.55 -10.92
CA HIS A 216 -22.58 8.71 -11.45
C HIS A 216 -22.46 8.64 -12.96
N THR A 217 -22.26 9.79 -13.61
CA THR A 217 -21.93 9.87 -15.03
C THR A 217 -20.82 10.91 -15.20
N THR A 218 -19.69 10.47 -15.74
CA THR A 218 -18.52 11.31 -15.99
C THR A 218 -18.77 12.25 -17.18
N SER A 219 -17.88 13.23 -17.37
CA SER A 219 -17.95 14.18 -18.49
C SER A 219 -17.84 13.49 -19.86
N ASP A 220 -17.17 12.34 -19.95
CA ASP A 220 -17.08 11.48 -21.13
C ASP A 220 -18.20 10.41 -21.20
N ASN A 221 -19.29 10.59 -20.46
CA ASN A 221 -20.49 9.73 -20.43
C ASN A 221 -20.28 8.29 -19.92
N LYS A 222 -19.19 8.00 -19.20
CA LYS A 222 -19.00 6.72 -18.53
C LYS A 222 -19.82 6.67 -17.25
N ILE A 223 -20.30 5.48 -16.91
CA ILE A 223 -21.16 5.24 -15.75
C ILE A 223 -20.40 4.41 -14.73
N PHE A 224 -20.48 4.81 -13.47
CA PHE A 224 -20.01 4.02 -12.35
C PHE A 224 -20.95 4.21 -11.15
N PHE A 225 -20.77 3.36 -10.14
CA PHE A 225 -21.50 3.45 -8.88
C PHE A 225 -20.55 3.76 -7.74
N SER A 226 -21.06 4.42 -6.71
CA SER A 226 -20.37 4.59 -5.42
C SER A 226 -21.33 4.28 -4.27
N SER A 227 -20.77 3.91 -3.12
CA SER A 227 -21.41 4.17 -1.83
C SER A 227 -21.10 5.60 -1.37
N SER A 228 -21.68 6.03 -0.25
CA SER A 228 -21.54 7.37 0.30
C SER A 228 -20.70 7.38 1.59
N VAL A 229 -19.88 8.41 1.78
CA VAL A 229 -19.17 8.69 3.03
C VAL A 229 -20.16 8.88 4.19
N GLU A 230 -21.23 9.64 3.97
CA GLU A 230 -22.31 9.84 4.93
C GLU A 230 -22.90 8.50 5.41
N ASP A 231 -23.22 7.62 4.46
CA ASP A 231 -23.85 6.33 4.73
C ASP A 231 -22.95 5.40 5.57
N LYS A 232 -21.64 5.39 5.29
CA LYS A 232 -20.68 4.61 6.09
C LYS A 232 -20.58 5.13 7.52
N ILE A 233 -20.49 6.46 7.71
CA ILE A 233 -20.37 7.06 9.04
C ILE A 233 -21.68 6.91 9.83
N ARG A 234 -22.84 7.02 9.17
CA ARG A 234 -24.16 6.77 9.79
C ARG A 234 -24.21 5.37 10.41
N ASN A 235 -23.71 4.36 9.69
CA ASN A 235 -23.60 3.00 10.21
C ASN A 235 -22.62 2.91 11.38
N ASP A 236 -21.45 3.55 11.31
CA ASP A 236 -20.50 3.57 12.43
C ASP A 236 -21.12 4.13 13.72
N PHE A 237 -21.91 5.21 13.62
CA PHE A 237 -22.63 5.81 14.77
C PHE A 237 -23.78 4.96 15.30
N ALA A 238 -24.42 4.19 14.44
CA ALA A 238 -25.50 3.28 14.80
C ALA A 238 -24.99 1.90 15.27
N ASN A 239 -23.69 1.63 15.15
CA ASN A 239 -23.06 0.37 15.50
C ASN A 239 -22.47 0.43 16.92
N PRO A 240 -22.99 -0.34 17.90
CA PRO A 240 -22.56 -0.20 19.30
C PRO A 240 -21.12 -0.64 19.54
N ILE A 241 -20.58 -1.57 18.75
CA ILE A 241 -19.18 -2.00 18.86
C ILE A 241 -18.24 -0.91 18.33
N THR A 242 -18.58 -0.32 17.19
CA THR A 242 -17.74 0.70 16.52
C THR A 242 -17.83 2.04 17.26
N ARG A 243 -19.04 2.53 17.52
CA ARG A 243 -19.29 3.83 18.17
C ARG A 243 -18.63 3.97 19.53
N THR A 244 -18.58 2.89 20.32
CA THR A 244 -17.95 2.88 21.66
C THR A 244 -16.43 3.04 21.59
N LYS A 245 -15.81 2.68 20.45
CA LYS A 245 -14.37 2.82 20.24
C LYS A 245 -13.97 4.12 19.55
N MET A 246 -14.94 4.92 19.09
CA MET A 246 -14.68 6.17 18.39
C MET A 246 -14.28 7.29 19.37
N ILE A 247 -13.14 7.91 19.09
CA ILE A 247 -12.59 9.07 19.77
C ILE A 247 -12.92 10.32 18.92
N LEU A 248 -13.92 11.07 19.36
CA LEU A 248 -14.52 12.18 18.57
C LEU A 248 -13.95 13.56 18.89
N LEU A 249 -13.17 13.67 19.95
CA LEU A 249 -12.33 14.83 20.24
C LEU A 249 -10.87 14.40 20.08
N PRO A 250 -9.99 15.28 19.57
CA PRO A 250 -8.57 14.99 19.57
C PRO A 250 -8.06 14.83 21.01
N VAL A 251 -6.97 14.07 21.16
CA VAL A 251 -6.40 13.73 22.47
C VAL A 251 -4.97 14.24 22.53
N ARG A 252 -4.65 14.96 23.60
CA ARG A 252 -3.30 15.40 23.95
C ARG A 252 -2.81 14.55 25.11
N ASP A 253 -2.21 13.42 24.76
CA ASP A 253 -1.64 12.45 25.69
C ASP A 253 -0.12 12.66 25.83
N GLN A 254 0.52 12.04 26.82
CA GLN A 254 1.98 12.04 27.03
C GLN A 254 2.75 11.37 25.89
N SER A 255 2.05 10.55 25.09
CA SER A 255 2.61 9.80 23.98
C SER A 255 1.75 9.90 22.72
N MET A 256 2.41 9.81 21.56
CA MET A 256 1.80 9.78 20.25
C MET A 256 1.78 8.35 19.73
N ARG A 257 0.58 7.77 19.65
CA ARG A 257 0.33 6.40 19.17
C ARG A 257 -0.65 6.36 17.99
N GLU A 258 -1.53 7.36 17.95
CA GLU A 258 -2.72 7.41 17.12
C GLU A 258 -2.76 8.69 16.27
N VAL A 259 -3.52 8.66 15.18
CA VAL A 259 -3.64 9.82 14.26
C VAL A 259 -4.21 11.05 14.97
N PHE A 260 -5.17 10.84 15.88
CA PHE A 260 -5.81 11.90 16.67
C PHE A 260 -4.93 12.47 17.79
N HIS A 261 -3.71 11.95 18.00
CA HIS A 261 -2.66 12.58 18.81
C HIS A 261 -1.76 13.53 17.97
N GLY A 262 -1.74 13.36 16.64
CA GLY A 262 -0.89 14.12 15.73
C GLY A 262 -1.29 15.59 15.63
N ASN A 263 -0.32 16.46 15.31
CA ASN A 263 -0.52 17.91 15.28
C ASN A 263 -1.63 18.38 14.33
N GLU A 264 -1.85 17.68 13.21
CA GLU A 264 -2.89 18.06 12.24
C GLU A 264 -4.32 17.94 12.81
N MET A 265 -4.48 17.21 13.93
CA MET A 265 -5.74 17.11 14.68
C MET A 265 -5.66 17.74 16.07
N ALA A 266 -4.66 17.38 16.88
CA ALA A 266 -4.59 17.76 18.29
C ALA A 266 -4.20 19.22 18.56
N HIS A 267 -3.45 19.82 17.63
CA HIS A 267 -2.91 21.17 17.75
C HIS A 267 -3.31 22.08 16.57
N GLN A 268 -4.44 21.76 15.93
CA GLN A 268 -4.98 22.52 14.81
C GLN A 268 -5.63 23.83 15.29
N THR A 269 -5.40 24.91 14.52
CA THR A 269 -5.96 26.26 14.79
C THR A 269 -6.99 26.70 13.76
N ASP A 270 -7.04 26.05 12.59
CA ASP A 270 -8.07 26.28 11.59
C ASP A 270 -9.40 25.66 12.03
N THR A 271 -10.38 26.49 12.37
CA THR A 271 -11.69 26.05 12.88
C THR A 271 -12.53 25.27 11.87
N ARG A 272 -12.11 25.22 10.60
CA ARG A 272 -12.69 24.29 9.61
C ARG A 272 -12.35 22.83 9.96
N LYS A 273 -11.24 22.60 10.66
CA LYS A 273 -10.66 21.29 10.96
C LYS A 273 -10.71 20.89 12.44
N THR A 274 -11.25 21.74 13.32
CA THR A 274 -11.37 21.46 14.75
C THR A 274 -12.81 21.13 15.15
N PRO A 275 -13.01 20.35 16.24
CA PRO A 275 -14.34 20.04 16.74
C PRO A 275 -15.18 21.31 16.93
N PRO A 276 -16.37 21.41 16.29
CA PRO A 276 -17.09 22.68 16.19
C PRO A 276 -17.83 23.05 17.47
N CYS A 277 -18.08 22.08 18.35
CA CYS A 277 -18.83 22.30 19.58
C CYS A 277 -18.49 21.29 20.67
N PHE A 278 -18.87 21.65 21.89
CA PHE A 278 -18.80 20.82 23.08
C PHE A 278 -20.09 20.95 23.88
N ARG A 279 -20.56 19.85 24.49
CA ARG A 279 -21.74 19.85 25.37
C ARG A 279 -21.29 19.86 26.82
N LEU A 280 -21.69 20.89 27.53
CA LEU A 280 -21.42 21.07 28.96
C LEU A 280 -22.25 20.09 29.81
N SER A 281 -21.83 19.89 31.05
CA SER A 281 -22.52 19.07 32.05
C SER A 281 -23.97 19.50 32.30
N ASN A 282 -24.29 20.79 32.10
CA ASN A 282 -25.64 21.33 32.24
C ASN A 282 -26.56 21.05 31.03
N GLY A 283 -26.04 20.39 29.98
CA GLY A 283 -26.75 20.04 28.75
C GLY A 283 -26.69 21.10 27.64
N GLU A 284 -26.10 22.27 27.88
CA GLU A 284 -25.97 23.32 26.86
C GLU A 284 -24.75 23.09 25.95
N THR A 285 -24.90 23.49 24.69
CA THR A 285 -23.84 23.37 23.68
C THR A 285 -23.14 24.70 23.44
N VAL A 286 -21.82 24.69 23.61
CA VAL A 286 -20.90 25.79 23.29
C VAL A 286 -20.25 25.50 21.93
N PHE A 287 -20.08 26.51 21.10
CA PHE A 287 -19.48 26.40 19.77
C PHE A 287 -18.15 27.15 19.73
N THR A 288 -17.23 26.67 18.89
CA THR A 288 -16.06 27.44 18.47
C THR A 288 -16.50 28.67 17.69
N ASP A 289 -15.62 29.66 17.55
CA ASP A 289 -15.90 30.90 16.82
C ASP A 289 -17.02 31.78 17.41
N GLU A 290 -17.34 31.60 18.69
CA GLU A 290 -18.27 32.47 19.41
C GLU A 290 -17.56 33.11 20.62
N VAL A 291 -17.94 34.34 20.97
CA VAL A 291 -17.45 34.95 22.22
C VAL A 291 -18.17 34.31 23.39
N VAL A 292 -17.40 33.82 24.36
CA VAL A 292 -17.88 33.24 25.61
C VAL A 292 -17.33 34.03 26.79
N GLN A 293 -18.09 34.05 27.88
CA GLN A 293 -17.62 34.52 29.18
C GLN A 293 -17.31 33.31 30.05
N VAL A 294 -16.15 33.29 30.68
CA VAL A 294 -15.80 32.26 31.68
C VAL A 294 -15.95 32.81 33.09
N THR A 295 -16.03 31.90 34.06
CA THR A 295 -16.11 32.23 35.49
C THR A 295 -15.04 33.26 35.87
N GLY A 296 -15.47 34.39 36.43
CA GLY A 296 -14.59 35.54 36.73
C GLY A 296 -14.66 36.68 35.71
N GLY A 297 -15.50 36.57 34.67
CA GLY A 297 -15.83 37.66 33.75
C GLY A 297 -14.85 37.87 32.60
N GLN A 298 -13.91 36.95 32.38
CA GLN A 298 -13.00 36.99 31.24
C GLN A 298 -13.74 36.60 29.95
N LEU A 299 -13.51 37.35 28.88
CA LEU A 299 -14.07 37.06 27.56
C LEU A 299 -13.04 36.33 26.69
N LEU A 300 -13.48 35.24 26.08
CA LEU A 300 -12.67 34.34 25.27
C LEU A 300 -13.40 33.98 23.97
N ARG A 301 -12.66 33.57 22.93
CA ARG A 301 -13.21 33.03 21.68
C ARG A 301 -12.60 31.65 21.39
N PRO A 302 -13.29 30.55 21.76
CA PRO A 302 -12.83 29.18 21.54
C PRO A 302 -12.56 28.87 20.06
N TYR A 303 -11.51 28.11 19.79
CA TYR A 303 -11.23 27.59 18.46
C TYR A 303 -11.06 26.07 18.42
N THR A 304 -10.90 25.39 19.56
CA THR A 304 -10.86 23.93 19.61
C THR A 304 -11.25 23.37 20.98
N PHE A 305 -11.65 22.10 20.99
CA PHE A 305 -11.92 21.28 22.18
C PHE A 305 -11.13 19.99 22.06
N PHE A 306 -10.55 19.50 23.15
CA PHE A 306 -9.70 18.30 23.17
C PHE A 306 -9.78 17.62 24.53
N ILE A 307 -9.27 16.39 24.62
CA ILE A 307 -9.08 15.66 25.88
C ILE A 307 -7.60 15.74 26.29
N ASN A 308 -7.31 16.11 27.54
CA ASN A 308 -5.94 16.12 28.07
C ASN A 308 -5.50 14.73 28.56
N GLU A 309 -4.28 14.65 29.09
CA GLU A 309 -3.66 13.42 29.61
C GLU A 309 -4.47 12.80 30.76
N GLU A 310 -5.15 13.62 31.57
CA GLU A 310 -6.00 13.16 32.67
C GLU A 310 -7.36 12.57 32.21
N GLY A 311 -7.70 12.71 30.92
CA GLY A 311 -9.00 12.32 30.39
C GLY A 311 -10.08 13.39 30.54
N ASP A 312 -9.71 14.59 30.97
CA ASP A 312 -10.60 15.73 31.15
C ASP A 312 -10.76 16.54 29.85
N PRO A 313 -11.96 17.02 29.53
CA PRO A 313 -12.18 17.90 28.40
C PRO A 313 -11.57 19.27 28.67
N ARG A 314 -10.83 19.81 27.71
CA ARG A 314 -10.19 21.13 27.74
C ARG A 314 -10.50 21.91 26.48
N CYS A 315 -10.34 23.22 26.56
CA CYS A 315 -10.59 24.15 25.48
C CYS A 315 -9.44 25.15 25.34
N GLU A 316 -9.07 25.47 24.10
CA GLU A 316 -8.20 26.61 23.79
C GLU A 316 -9.00 27.72 23.09
N ALA A 317 -8.72 28.96 23.50
CA ALA A 317 -9.39 30.14 22.99
C ALA A 317 -8.46 31.33 22.83
N TRP A 318 -8.85 32.25 21.95
CA TRP A 318 -8.25 33.57 21.82
C TRP A 318 -8.80 34.53 22.87
N GLN A 319 -7.94 35.43 23.37
CA GLN A 319 -8.37 36.45 24.32
C GLN A 319 -9.24 37.51 23.62
N VAL A 320 -10.33 37.92 24.27
CA VAL A 320 -11.25 38.95 23.77
C VAL A 320 -11.30 40.14 24.73
N ILE A 321 -11.20 41.36 24.20
CA ILE A 321 -11.31 42.60 24.97
C ILE A 321 -12.50 43.41 24.48
N ARG A 322 -13.29 43.96 25.41
CA ARG A 322 -14.37 44.90 25.07
C ARG A 322 -13.82 46.30 24.80
N ARG A 323 -14.10 46.84 23.61
CA ARG A 323 -13.71 48.18 23.16
C ARG A 323 -14.96 49.02 22.87
N GLY A 324 -15.56 49.56 23.93
CA GLY A 324 -16.79 50.34 23.79
C GLY A 324 -17.96 49.48 23.33
N ASP A 325 -18.28 49.55 22.04
CA ASP A 325 -19.44 48.92 21.38
C ASP A 325 -19.13 47.60 20.65
N HIS A 326 -17.86 47.19 20.57
CA HIS A 326 -17.45 45.95 19.93
C HIS A 326 -16.47 45.14 20.79
N PHE A 327 -16.22 43.91 20.36
CA PHE A 327 -15.20 43.02 20.88
C PHE A 327 -14.00 42.98 19.93
N GLU A 328 -12.80 42.94 20.49
CA GLU A 328 -11.52 42.78 19.78
C GLU A 328 -10.90 41.45 20.22
N ALA A 329 -10.78 40.49 19.30
CA ALA A 329 -10.17 39.19 19.52
C ALA A 329 -8.69 39.20 19.10
N TYR A 330 -7.81 38.74 19.98
CA TYR A 330 -6.36 38.70 19.75
C TYR A 330 -5.94 37.32 19.28
N ILE A 331 -5.88 37.13 17.95
CA ILE A 331 -5.68 35.84 17.28
C ILE A 331 -4.22 35.65 16.83
N GLN A 332 -3.45 36.72 16.64
CA GLN A 332 -2.04 36.63 16.24
C GLN A 332 -1.10 37.31 17.23
N GLY A 333 0.06 36.70 17.44
CA GLY A 333 1.13 37.25 18.30
C GLY A 333 0.84 37.18 19.80
N VAL A 334 -0.24 36.50 20.20
CA VAL A 334 -0.62 36.25 21.59
C VAL A 334 -0.82 34.75 21.76
N SER A 335 -0.32 34.20 22.87
CA SER A 335 -0.53 32.78 23.18
C SER A 335 -2.01 32.51 23.47
N PRO A 336 -2.57 31.40 22.96
CA PRO A 336 -3.93 31.01 23.29
C PRO A 336 -4.07 30.70 24.79
N VAL A 337 -5.29 30.85 25.31
CA VAL A 337 -5.63 30.52 26.69
C VAL A 337 -6.26 29.14 26.73
N GLU A 338 -5.68 28.24 27.50
CA GLU A 338 -6.25 26.93 27.81
C GLU A 338 -7.07 27.01 29.11
N PHE A 339 -8.29 26.46 29.10
CA PHE A 339 -9.20 26.47 30.25
C PHE A 339 -10.13 25.26 30.24
N ASP A 340 -10.87 25.06 31.33
CA ASP A 340 -11.92 24.04 31.43
C ASP A 340 -13.23 24.58 30.81
N PRO A 341 -13.79 23.93 29.77
CA PRO A 341 -15.03 24.37 29.13
C PRO A 341 -16.22 24.45 30.09
N GLU A 342 -16.24 23.70 31.20
CA GLU A 342 -17.29 23.77 32.22
C GLU A 342 -17.33 25.11 32.98
N THR A 343 -16.30 25.93 32.86
CA THR A 343 -16.26 27.27 33.46
C THR A 343 -17.05 28.33 32.67
N ILE A 344 -17.58 27.97 31.49
CA ILE A 344 -18.30 28.88 30.60
C ILE A 344 -19.67 29.25 31.18
N GLU A 345 -19.92 30.55 31.28
CA GLU A 345 -21.19 31.13 31.71
C GLU A 345 -22.13 31.34 30.51
N THR A 346 -23.22 30.57 30.46
CA THR A 346 -24.12 30.53 29.31
C THR A 346 -25.29 31.52 29.38
N TRP A 347 -25.58 32.06 30.56
CA TRP A 347 -26.74 32.95 30.80
C TRP A 347 -26.65 34.31 30.08
N GLU A 348 -25.45 34.79 29.73
CA GLU A 348 -25.24 36.02 28.95
C GLU A 348 -25.08 35.77 27.44
N ARG A 349 -25.18 34.53 26.96
CA ARG A 349 -24.86 34.17 25.56
C ARG A 349 -25.61 35.02 24.54
N SER A 350 -26.90 35.27 24.76
CA SER A 350 -27.70 36.09 23.83
C SER A 350 -27.19 37.54 23.73
N VAL A 351 -26.71 38.10 24.84
CA VAL A 351 -26.15 39.46 24.86
C VAL A 351 -24.80 39.50 24.14
N LEU A 352 -23.95 38.49 24.33
CA LEU A 352 -22.66 38.40 23.66
C LEU A 352 -22.80 38.27 22.13
N HIS A 353 -23.83 37.56 21.66
CA HIS A 353 -24.11 37.37 20.23
C HIS A 353 -24.59 38.64 19.51
N GLU A 354 -25.01 39.69 20.23
CA GLU A 354 -25.44 40.96 19.65
C GLU A 354 -24.27 41.91 19.34
N VAL A 355 -23.11 41.70 19.97
CA VAL A 355 -21.94 42.59 19.86
C VAL A 355 -21.04 42.19 18.69
N ASP A 356 -20.63 43.16 17.87
CA ASP A 356 -19.72 42.90 16.75
C ASP A 356 -18.31 42.51 17.24
N VAL A 357 -17.65 41.61 16.49
CA VAL A 357 -16.34 41.07 16.85
C VAL A 357 -15.36 41.36 15.72
N PHE A 358 -14.21 41.93 16.05
CA PHE A 358 -13.13 42.20 15.11
C PHE A 358 -11.84 41.50 15.57
N ASP A 359 -10.99 41.11 14.63
CA ASP A 359 -9.61 40.73 14.97
C ASP A 359 -8.76 41.99 15.29
N GLN A 360 -7.53 41.78 15.77
CA GLN A 360 -6.59 42.88 16.06
C GLN A 360 -6.18 43.74 14.84
N HIS A 361 -6.58 43.36 13.63
CA HIS A 361 -6.32 44.09 12.38
C HIS A 361 -7.57 44.79 11.82
N GLY A 362 -8.71 44.69 12.51
CA GLY A 362 -9.98 45.28 12.10
C GLY A 362 -10.80 44.42 11.12
N THR A 363 -10.44 43.16 10.93
CA THR A 363 -11.25 42.20 10.15
C THR A 363 -12.49 41.82 10.96
N ASN A 364 -13.68 41.94 10.37
CA ASN A 364 -14.92 41.51 11.02
C ASN A 364 -15.00 39.98 11.08
N LEU A 365 -15.27 39.44 12.28
CA LEU A 365 -15.41 38.02 12.56
C LEU A 365 -16.87 37.65 12.80
N PRO A 366 -17.30 36.42 12.48
CA PRO A 366 -18.67 35.99 12.74
C PRO A 366 -18.98 35.99 14.24
N ARG A 367 -20.14 36.56 14.59
CA ARG A 367 -20.67 36.60 15.98
C ARG A 367 -21.22 35.26 16.44
N ILE A 368 -21.77 34.49 15.51
CA ILE A 368 -22.42 33.20 15.75
C ILE A 368 -21.82 32.18 14.79
N ASN A 369 -21.53 30.99 15.30
CA ASN A 369 -21.08 29.89 14.48
C ASN A 369 -22.22 29.43 13.56
N HIS A 370 -21.99 29.37 12.25
CA HIS A 370 -23.01 28.98 11.28
C HIS A 370 -23.61 27.57 11.53
N LEU A 371 -22.85 26.66 12.17
CA LEU A 371 -23.31 25.31 12.50
C LEU A 371 -24.29 25.32 13.67
N ARG A 372 -24.20 26.29 14.60
CA ARG A 372 -25.19 26.43 15.69
C ARG A 372 -26.60 26.60 15.14
N LEU A 373 -26.74 27.44 14.11
CA LEU A 373 -28.03 27.72 13.49
C LEU A 373 -28.66 26.46 12.86
N LYS A 374 -27.83 25.57 12.31
CA LYS A 374 -28.27 24.29 11.73
C LYS A 374 -28.54 23.22 12.81
N ALA A 375 -27.69 23.17 13.83
CA ALA A 375 -27.74 22.15 14.87
C ALA A 375 -28.93 22.30 15.82
N GLY A 376 -29.33 23.53 16.12
CA GLY A 376 -30.27 23.79 17.21
C GLY A 376 -29.67 23.31 18.53
N ASN A 377 -30.28 22.29 19.14
CA ASN A 377 -29.79 21.66 20.38
C ASN A 377 -28.97 20.38 20.16
N ARG A 378 -28.80 19.94 18.90
CA ARG A 378 -28.05 18.72 18.57
C ARG A 378 -26.55 18.96 18.69
N LEU A 379 -25.80 17.93 19.07
CA LEU A 379 -24.34 17.95 18.97
C LEU A 379 -23.92 17.92 17.50
N VAL A 380 -22.77 18.52 17.19
CA VAL A 380 -22.14 18.43 15.88
C VAL A 380 -20.76 17.79 16.05
N TYR A 381 -20.63 16.56 15.58
CA TYR A 381 -19.35 15.86 15.58
C TYR A 381 -18.58 16.15 14.31
N GLN A 382 -17.28 16.39 14.47
CA GLN A 382 -16.36 16.37 13.34
C GLN A 382 -15.67 15.01 13.28
N VAL A 383 -15.86 14.30 12.17
CA VAL A 383 -15.35 12.93 12.02
C VAL A 383 -14.18 12.93 11.03
N PRO A 384 -12.96 12.62 11.49
CA PRO A 384 -11.80 12.53 10.63
C PRO A 384 -11.88 11.29 9.74
N VAL A 385 -11.60 11.45 8.44
CA VAL A 385 -11.58 10.38 7.45
C VAL A 385 -10.24 10.34 6.72
N ILE A 386 -9.84 9.13 6.34
CA ILE A 386 -8.67 8.87 5.49
C ILE A 386 -9.16 8.26 4.20
N LEU A 387 -8.69 8.77 3.06
CA LEU A 387 -8.95 8.18 1.75
C LEU A 387 -7.71 7.45 1.23
N PHE A 388 -7.93 6.39 0.48
CA PHE A 388 -6.90 5.68 -0.25
C PHE A 388 -7.35 5.39 -1.68
N GLU A 389 -6.46 5.62 -2.64
CA GLU A 389 -6.67 5.35 -4.05
C GLU A 389 -5.62 4.36 -4.53
N ASP A 390 -6.07 3.28 -5.17
CA ASP A 390 -5.18 2.20 -5.59
C ASP A 390 -5.70 1.40 -6.77
N GLU A 391 -4.75 0.84 -7.50
CA GLU A 391 -4.96 -0.13 -8.57
C GLU A 391 -5.05 -1.54 -7.96
N THR A 392 -6.16 -2.22 -8.19
CA THR A 392 -6.36 -3.61 -7.81
C THR A 392 -6.71 -4.45 -9.03
N SER A 393 -6.40 -5.75 -8.98
CA SER A 393 -6.82 -6.67 -10.03
C SER A 393 -8.26 -7.12 -9.79
N GLY A 394 -9.02 -7.42 -10.84
CA GLY A 394 -10.31 -8.13 -10.77
C GLY A 394 -10.19 -9.63 -11.01
N SER A 395 -8.97 -10.16 -11.05
CA SER A 395 -8.69 -11.58 -11.29
C SER A 395 -7.68 -12.15 -10.29
N THR A 396 -7.49 -13.48 -10.33
CA THR A 396 -6.45 -14.15 -9.54
C THR A 396 -5.04 -13.71 -9.94
N THR A 397 -4.83 -13.22 -11.15
CA THR A 397 -3.55 -12.71 -11.63
C THR A 397 -3.54 -11.16 -11.66
N LYS A 398 -2.40 -10.52 -11.41
CA LYS A 398 -2.30 -9.04 -11.48
C LYS A 398 -2.35 -8.45 -12.90
N ARG A 399 -2.36 -9.27 -13.96
CA ARG A 399 -2.12 -8.82 -15.34
C ARG A 399 -3.37 -8.51 -16.16
N TRP A 400 -4.56 -8.91 -15.70
CA TRP A 400 -5.80 -8.80 -16.46
C TRP A 400 -6.92 -8.27 -15.58
N ASN A 401 -7.79 -7.43 -16.16
CA ASN A 401 -8.97 -6.84 -15.51
C ASN A 401 -8.62 -5.87 -14.37
N GLU A 402 -7.84 -4.84 -14.68
CA GLU A 402 -7.45 -3.80 -13.72
C GLU A 402 -8.66 -2.97 -13.27
N HIS A 403 -8.73 -2.73 -11.97
CA HIS A 403 -9.74 -1.91 -11.32
C HIS A 403 -9.05 -0.79 -10.55
N ILE A 404 -9.60 0.41 -10.59
CA ILE A 404 -9.22 1.49 -9.69
C ILE A 404 -10.26 1.55 -8.58
N GLY A 405 -9.80 1.55 -7.33
CA GLY A 405 -10.64 1.58 -6.13
C GLY A 405 -10.36 2.81 -5.27
N ILE A 406 -11.44 3.41 -4.75
CA ILE A 406 -11.38 4.44 -3.69
C ILE A 406 -11.88 3.81 -2.39
N TYR A 407 -11.06 3.91 -1.35
CA TYR A 407 -11.31 3.34 -0.04
C TYR A 407 -11.36 4.45 1.01
N MET A 408 -12.00 4.15 2.14
CA MET A 408 -12.14 5.04 3.27
C MET A 408 -11.87 4.31 4.59
N SER A 409 -11.26 5.01 5.54
CA SER A 409 -11.23 4.61 6.95
C SER A 409 -11.69 5.76 7.85
N ASN A 410 -12.37 5.41 8.93
CA ASN A 410 -12.76 6.33 9.99
C ASN A 410 -11.59 6.51 10.97
N ALA A 411 -10.95 7.68 10.95
CA ALA A 411 -9.77 7.98 11.75
C ALA A 411 -10.07 8.38 13.19
N ALA A 412 -11.35 8.35 13.59
CA ALA A 412 -11.74 8.43 15.00
C ALA A 412 -11.51 7.09 15.73
N LEU A 413 -11.24 6.00 15.00
CA LEU A 413 -10.93 4.71 15.59
C LEU A 413 -9.43 4.61 15.94
N PRO A 414 -9.06 3.94 17.03
CA PRO A 414 -7.68 3.56 17.29
C PRO A 414 -7.11 2.70 16.15
N ARG A 415 -5.80 2.78 15.92
CA ARG A 415 -5.09 2.05 14.85
C ARG A 415 -5.36 0.56 14.89
N ALA A 416 -5.40 -0.04 16.08
CA ALA A 416 -5.69 -1.46 16.26
C ALA A 416 -7.07 -1.86 15.68
N GLU A 417 -8.04 -0.95 15.68
CA GLU A 417 -9.33 -1.14 15.03
C GLU A 417 -9.28 -0.76 13.55
N MET A 418 -8.64 0.35 13.18
CA MET A 418 -8.49 0.75 11.77
C MET A 418 -7.72 -0.27 10.91
N ASP A 419 -6.77 -1.02 11.51
CA ASP A 419 -6.00 -2.08 10.84
C ASP A 419 -6.86 -3.31 10.53
N LYS A 420 -8.02 -3.47 11.21
CA LYS A 420 -8.95 -4.56 10.93
C LYS A 420 -9.66 -4.27 9.60
N ARG A 421 -9.62 -5.25 8.70
CA ARG A 421 -10.28 -5.20 7.37
C ARG A 421 -11.73 -4.73 7.43
N ILE A 422 -12.41 -5.06 8.51
CA ILE A 422 -13.80 -4.75 8.78
C ILE A 422 -14.10 -3.23 8.85
N ASN A 423 -13.08 -2.43 9.19
CA ASN A 423 -13.15 -0.98 9.31
C ASN A 423 -12.55 -0.26 8.08
N VAL A 424 -12.18 -1.01 7.04
CA VAL A 424 -11.84 -0.47 5.72
C VAL A 424 -13.09 -0.55 4.85
N LYS A 425 -13.54 0.60 4.34
CA LYS A 425 -14.76 0.72 3.53
C LYS A 425 -14.40 0.99 2.07
N LEU A 426 -15.04 0.29 1.13
CA LEU A 426 -14.93 0.59 -0.29
C LEU A 426 -15.98 1.64 -0.68
N LEU A 427 -15.54 2.79 -1.23
CA LEU A 427 -16.44 3.85 -1.69
C LEU A 427 -16.83 3.67 -3.15
N SER A 428 -15.86 3.39 -4.02
CA SER A 428 -16.11 3.17 -5.44
C SER A 428 -15.05 2.27 -6.06
N VAL A 429 -15.43 1.54 -7.11
CA VAL A 429 -14.50 0.73 -7.90
C VAL A 429 -14.92 0.73 -9.36
N SER A 430 -13.98 0.79 -10.30
CA SER A 430 -14.29 0.74 -11.73
C SER A 430 -13.13 0.22 -12.57
N THR A 431 -13.45 -0.43 -13.69
CA THR A 431 -12.48 -0.83 -14.73
C THR A 431 -12.44 0.13 -15.91
N LYS A 432 -13.36 1.11 -15.96
CA LYS A 432 -13.57 1.98 -17.13
C LYS A 432 -13.37 3.46 -16.82
N VAL A 433 -13.40 3.83 -15.54
CA VAL A 433 -13.40 5.22 -15.07
C VAL A 433 -12.07 5.53 -14.40
N SER A 434 -11.54 6.73 -14.65
CA SER A 434 -10.25 7.15 -14.10
C SER A 434 -10.31 7.33 -12.59
N GLY A 435 -9.17 7.20 -11.92
CA GLY A 435 -9.06 7.46 -10.48
C GLY A 435 -9.48 8.88 -10.08
N HIS A 436 -9.11 9.89 -10.88
CA HIS A 436 -9.58 11.28 -10.69
C HIS A 436 -11.09 11.44 -10.73
N ASP A 437 -11.80 10.74 -11.62
CA ASP A 437 -13.25 10.82 -11.72
C ASP A 437 -13.94 10.15 -10.51
N LEU A 438 -13.41 9.00 -10.08
CA LEU A 438 -13.86 8.32 -8.86
C LEU A 438 -13.63 9.20 -7.62
N MET A 439 -12.42 9.75 -7.47
CA MET A 439 -12.06 10.68 -6.41
C MET A 439 -12.88 11.97 -6.47
N SER A 440 -13.25 12.43 -7.67
CA SER A 440 -14.11 13.62 -7.82
C SER A 440 -15.47 13.44 -7.16
N ALA A 441 -16.08 12.26 -7.23
CA ALA A 441 -17.36 12.00 -6.58
C ALA A 441 -17.23 12.04 -5.05
N ALA A 442 -16.19 11.43 -4.49
CA ALA A 442 -15.92 11.47 -3.06
C ALA A 442 -15.61 12.89 -2.56
N VAL A 443 -14.84 13.68 -3.32
CA VAL A 443 -14.55 15.08 -2.97
C VAL A 443 -15.79 15.97 -3.05
N ASP A 444 -16.63 15.80 -4.07
CA ASP A 444 -17.89 16.55 -4.18
C ASP A 444 -18.77 16.31 -2.94
N GLU A 445 -18.89 15.04 -2.54
CA GLU A 445 -19.61 14.66 -1.33
C GLU A 445 -18.98 15.28 -0.09
N LEU A 446 -17.66 15.17 0.11
CA LEU A 446 -16.97 15.76 1.27
C LEU A 446 -17.18 17.28 1.35
N ILE A 447 -17.11 18.01 0.24
CA ILE A 447 -17.37 19.46 0.22
C ILE A 447 -18.82 19.74 0.61
N ALA A 448 -19.78 18.97 0.08
CA ALA A 448 -21.19 19.11 0.42
C ALA A 448 -21.45 18.87 1.92
N LEU A 449 -20.97 17.74 2.46
CA LEU A 449 -21.14 17.35 3.86
C LEU A 449 -20.37 18.25 4.83
N HIS A 450 -19.27 18.86 4.38
CA HIS A 450 -18.55 19.85 5.18
C HIS A 450 -19.35 21.13 5.37
N ASN A 451 -20.06 21.56 4.34
CA ASN A 451 -20.90 22.76 4.35
C ASN A 451 -22.28 22.50 4.98
N ASP A 452 -22.81 21.29 4.84
CA ASP A 452 -24.10 20.86 5.37
C ASP A 452 -24.00 19.53 6.12
N PRO A 453 -23.73 19.57 7.45
CA PRO A 453 -23.65 18.37 8.27
C PRO A 453 -24.96 17.57 8.28
N PHE A 454 -24.86 16.24 8.26
CA PHE A 454 -26.00 15.34 8.16
C PHE A 454 -26.39 14.72 9.51
N PRO A 455 -27.67 14.39 9.75
CA PRO A 455 -28.12 13.79 11.00
C PRO A 455 -27.78 12.30 11.08
N VAL A 456 -27.34 11.85 12.26
CA VAL A 456 -27.11 10.44 12.62
C VAL A 456 -27.80 10.11 13.93
N HIS A 457 -28.22 8.86 14.09
CA HIS A 457 -28.61 8.34 15.40
C HIS A 457 -27.36 7.85 16.12
N ASP A 458 -26.96 8.55 17.17
CA ASP A 458 -25.85 8.13 18.03
C ASP A 458 -26.38 7.04 18.97
N CYS A 459 -26.04 5.77 18.72
CA CYS A 459 -26.54 4.66 19.52
C CYS A 459 -25.96 4.64 20.95
N PHE A 460 -24.83 5.32 21.18
CA PHE A 460 -24.19 5.41 22.49
C PHE A 460 -24.89 6.43 23.38
N LEU A 461 -25.22 7.61 22.84
CA LEU A 461 -26.00 8.64 23.56
C LEU A 461 -27.51 8.44 23.46
N ASN A 462 -27.97 7.58 22.54
CA ASN A 462 -29.37 7.34 22.20
C ASN A 462 -30.13 8.64 21.86
N GLU A 463 -29.50 9.49 21.05
CA GLU A 463 -30.04 10.77 20.56
C GLU A 463 -29.67 11.01 19.10
N GLU A 464 -30.20 12.07 18.50
CA GLU A 464 -29.77 12.53 17.18
C GLU A 464 -28.61 13.54 17.31
N ALA A 465 -27.56 13.34 16.53
CA ALA A 465 -26.45 14.27 16.38
C ALA A 465 -26.26 14.63 14.90
N LEU A 466 -25.57 15.73 14.61
CA LEU A 466 -25.09 16.05 13.27
C LEU A 466 -23.63 15.62 13.13
N VAL A 467 -23.24 15.22 11.92
CA VAL A 467 -21.87 14.81 11.60
C VAL A 467 -21.34 15.62 10.42
N ARG A 468 -20.09 16.07 10.55
CA ARG A 468 -19.32 16.77 9.54
C ARG A 468 -18.01 16.02 9.28
N PRO A 469 -17.85 15.31 8.16
CA PRO A 469 -16.60 14.60 7.87
C PRO A 469 -15.51 15.57 7.45
N ILE A 470 -14.25 15.25 7.77
CA ILE A 470 -13.07 15.97 7.29
C ILE A 470 -11.98 15.01 6.82
N LEU A 471 -11.43 15.25 5.64
CA LEU A 471 -10.28 14.50 5.14
C LEU A 471 -9.02 14.97 5.86
N ILE A 472 -8.33 14.05 6.55
CA ILE A 472 -7.07 14.37 7.26
C ILE A 472 -5.86 14.17 6.35
N PHE A 473 -5.80 13.04 5.64
CA PHE A 473 -4.80 12.76 4.61
C PHE A 473 -5.31 11.75 3.59
N CYS A 474 -4.66 11.72 2.43
CA CYS A 474 -4.87 10.72 1.40
C CYS A 474 -3.62 9.86 1.24
N VAL A 475 -3.77 8.55 1.40
CA VAL A 475 -2.71 7.57 1.19
C VAL A 475 -2.76 7.13 -0.27
N ALA A 476 -1.60 6.99 -0.91
CA ALA A 476 -1.48 6.51 -2.27
C ALA A 476 -0.03 6.04 -2.50
N ASP A 477 0.20 5.22 -3.52
CA ASP A 477 1.56 4.92 -3.96
C ASP A 477 2.26 6.17 -4.51
N ASN A 478 3.56 6.10 -4.82
CA ASN A 478 4.30 7.31 -5.20
C ASN A 478 3.83 7.97 -6.51
N PRO A 479 3.63 7.22 -7.62
CA PRO A 479 3.01 7.76 -8.84
C PRO A 479 1.64 8.39 -8.60
N MET A 480 0.75 7.68 -7.90
CA MET A 480 -0.62 8.14 -7.63
C MET A 480 -0.64 9.36 -6.71
N ALA A 481 0.19 9.37 -5.67
CA ALA A 481 0.36 10.54 -4.80
C ALA A 481 0.92 11.75 -5.56
N ALA A 482 1.84 11.55 -6.51
CA ALA A 482 2.33 12.63 -7.38
C ALA A 482 1.21 13.18 -8.27
N MET A 483 0.41 12.29 -8.87
CA MET A 483 -0.74 12.68 -9.69
C MET A 483 -1.77 13.48 -8.88
N LEU A 484 -2.17 12.99 -7.70
CA LEU A 484 -3.14 13.62 -6.80
C LEU A 484 -2.71 15.00 -6.30
N SER A 485 -1.40 15.22 -6.17
CA SER A 485 -0.79 16.49 -5.73
C SER A 485 -0.33 17.38 -6.89
N ALA A 486 -0.73 17.08 -8.13
CA ALA A 486 -0.37 17.80 -9.35
C ALA A 486 1.15 17.90 -9.61
N SER A 487 1.92 16.93 -9.12
CA SER A 487 3.34 16.80 -9.42
C SER A 487 3.55 16.08 -10.74
N ILE A 488 4.45 16.62 -11.57
CA ILE A 488 4.84 15.98 -12.85
C ILE A 488 5.71 14.72 -12.67
N GLY A 489 6.18 14.44 -11.45
CA GLY A 489 7.06 13.33 -11.16
C GLY A 489 8.42 13.44 -11.86
N MET A 490 8.96 12.31 -12.33
CA MET A 490 10.33 12.21 -12.83
C MET A 490 10.64 13.00 -14.11
N SER A 491 9.59 13.42 -14.83
CA SER A 491 9.74 14.21 -16.06
C SER A 491 9.99 15.70 -15.79
N GLY A 492 9.89 16.15 -14.53
CA GLY A 492 10.13 17.54 -14.12
C GLY A 492 11.53 17.78 -13.56
N LEU A 493 11.94 19.06 -13.50
CA LEU A 493 13.13 19.46 -12.74
C LEU A 493 12.90 19.33 -11.22
N HIS A 494 11.65 19.47 -10.76
CA HIS A 494 11.30 19.38 -9.33
C HIS A 494 10.31 18.24 -9.08
N ALA A 495 10.83 17.01 -9.04
CA ALA A 495 10.06 15.77 -9.02
C ALA A 495 9.34 15.49 -7.68
N CYS A 496 9.76 16.13 -6.57
CA CYS A 496 9.12 15.93 -5.28
C CYS A 496 7.69 16.51 -5.27
N ARG A 497 6.73 15.74 -4.73
CA ARG A 497 5.35 16.20 -4.59
C ARG A 497 5.14 17.23 -3.46
N CYS A 498 5.94 17.15 -2.40
CA CYS A 498 5.78 17.99 -1.21
C CYS A 498 6.59 19.29 -1.28
N CYS A 499 7.69 19.34 -2.03
CA CYS A 499 8.57 20.51 -2.09
C CYS A 499 9.25 20.72 -3.46
N ARG A 500 9.96 21.84 -3.60
CA ARG A 500 10.71 22.23 -4.81
C ARG A 500 12.16 21.74 -4.76
N ALA A 501 12.35 20.42 -4.69
CA ALA A 501 13.68 19.79 -4.74
C ALA A 501 13.93 19.10 -6.09
N GLY A 502 15.18 19.15 -6.54
CA GLY A 502 15.63 18.63 -7.83
C GLY A 502 16.36 19.69 -8.65
N GLY A 503 16.54 19.41 -9.94
CA GLY A 503 17.21 20.27 -10.90
C GLY A 503 17.49 19.49 -12.19
N THR A 504 18.32 20.06 -13.06
CA THR A 504 18.77 19.35 -14.26
C THR A 504 19.66 18.16 -13.87
N ARG A 505 19.69 17.10 -14.70
CA ARG A 505 20.59 15.95 -14.48
C ARG A 505 22.05 16.38 -14.31
N ARG A 506 22.48 17.42 -15.05
CA ARG A 506 23.82 18.01 -14.91
C ARG A 506 24.04 18.58 -13.51
N GLN A 507 23.11 19.40 -13.01
CA GLN A 507 23.20 19.95 -11.64
C GLN A 507 23.18 18.84 -10.59
N MET A 508 22.40 17.78 -10.78
CA MET A 508 22.36 16.63 -9.86
C MET A 508 23.66 15.80 -9.85
N LYS A 509 24.53 15.97 -10.86
CA LYS A 509 25.90 15.42 -10.90
C LYS A 509 26.95 16.40 -10.36
N GLU A 510 26.55 17.57 -9.88
CA GLU A 510 27.44 18.51 -9.19
C GLU A 510 27.22 18.36 -7.67
N VAL A 511 28.31 18.46 -6.89
CA VAL A 511 28.28 18.29 -5.42
C VAL A 511 27.16 19.13 -4.77
N LEU A 512 27.05 20.41 -5.14
CA LEU A 512 26.02 21.30 -4.59
C LEU A 512 24.60 20.84 -4.94
N GLY A 513 24.36 20.39 -6.18
CA GLY A 513 23.03 19.95 -6.59
C GLY A 513 22.63 18.62 -5.95
N PHE A 514 23.59 17.70 -5.79
CA PHE A 514 23.40 16.45 -5.05
C PHE A 514 23.11 16.72 -3.57
N ALA A 515 23.91 17.56 -2.90
CA ALA A 515 23.71 17.93 -1.50
C ALA A 515 22.35 18.60 -1.28
N ASN A 516 21.94 19.49 -2.19
CA ASN A 516 20.61 20.12 -2.13
C ASN A 516 19.47 19.12 -2.35
N PHE A 517 19.68 18.05 -3.12
CA PHE A 517 18.68 16.99 -3.29
C PHE A 517 18.50 16.16 -2.01
N LEU A 518 19.52 16.04 -1.17
CA LEU A 518 19.41 15.38 0.14
C LEU A 518 18.84 16.30 1.24
N LYS A 519 18.44 17.53 0.89
CA LYS A 519 17.79 18.49 1.79
C LYS A 519 16.35 18.74 1.37
N LEU A 520 15.49 19.00 2.36
CA LEU A 520 14.12 19.45 2.08
C LEU A 520 14.15 20.78 1.32
N GLY A 521 13.47 20.82 0.16
CA GLY A 521 13.30 22.02 -0.63
C GLY A 521 12.21 22.94 -0.07
N THR A 522 11.95 24.06 -0.76
CA THR A 522 10.84 24.95 -0.41
C THR A 522 9.51 24.21 -0.52
N LYS A 523 8.71 24.19 0.56
CA LYS A 523 7.40 23.51 0.61
C LYS A 523 6.47 24.01 -0.51
N LYS A 524 5.76 23.06 -1.14
CA LYS A 524 4.61 23.33 -2.03
C LYS A 524 3.34 23.35 -1.17
N ASN A 525 2.32 24.08 -1.63
CA ASN A 525 0.99 24.11 -1.02
C ASN A 525 -0.08 24.19 -2.11
N SER A 526 -1.32 23.78 -1.80
CA SER A 526 -2.45 23.82 -2.73
C SER A 526 -2.64 25.20 -3.39
N VAL A 527 -2.47 26.31 -2.64
CA VAL A 527 -2.67 27.68 -3.17
C VAL A 527 -1.69 27.99 -4.30
N ASP A 528 -0.42 27.69 -4.10
CA ASP A 528 0.64 27.88 -5.08
C ASP A 528 0.39 27.02 -6.32
N VAL A 529 -0.05 25.78 -6.13
CA VAL A 529 -0.39 24.85 -7.23
C VAL A 529 -1.57 25.36 -8.04
N ILE A 530 -2.68 25.73 -7.40
CA ILE A 530 -3.88 26.29 -8.07
C ILE A 530 -3.51 27.57 -8.85
N LYS A 531 -2.71 28.45 -8.24
CA LYS A 531 -2.22 29.67 -8.89
C LYS A 531 -1.35 29.36 -10.10
N GLU A 532 -0.52 28.34 -10.03
CA GLU A 532 0.33 27.91 -11.13
C GLU A 532 -0.47 27.26 -12.27
N ASN A 533 -1.43 26.38 -11.96
CA ASN A 533 -2.37 25.79 -12.92
C ASN A 533 -3.13 26.87 -13.69
N ARG A 534 -3.59 27.93 -13.00
CA ARG A 534 -4.23 29.08 -13.66
C ARG A 534 -3.30 29.79 -14.65
N LYS A 535 -2.00 29.91 -14.35
CA LYS A 535 -1.02 30.47 -15.30
C LYS A 535 -0.83 29.54 -16.50
N GLN A 536 -0.81 28.23 -16.29
CA GLN A 536 -0.70 27.24 -17.35
C GLN A 536 -1.88 27.33 -18.34
N ILE A 537 -3.12 27.40 -17.84
CA ILE A 537 -4.34 27.65 -18.65
C ILE A 537 -4.21 28.94 -19.46
N ASN A 538 -3.74 30.02 -18.82
CA ASN A 538 -3.53 31.30 -19.51
C ASN A 538 -2.43 31.25 -20.58
N LEU A 539 -1.42 30.41 -20.42
CA LEU A 539 -0.38 30.18 -21.43
C LEU A 539 -0.89 29.30 -22.57
N ALA A 540 -1.65 28.25 -22.26
CA ALA A 540 -2.29 27.39 -23.25
C ALA A 540 -3.18 28.20 -24.20
N ALA A 541 -3.95 29.16 -23.67
CA ALA A 541 -4.75 30.08 -24.47
C ALA A 541 -3.92 30.88 -25.52
N LYS A 542 -2.62 31.12 -25.27
CA LYS A 542 -1.71 31.79 -26.23
C LYS A 542 -1.26 30.90 -27.39
N GLY A 543 -1.53 29.60 -27.34
CA GLY A 543 -1.30 28.68 -28.46
C GLY A 543 0.15 28.24 -28.67
N VAL A 544 1.00 28.26 -27.62
CA VAL A 544 2.41 27.85 -27.71
C VAL A 544 2.69 26.67 -26.77
N ALA A 545 2.63 25.45 -27.31
CA ALA A 545 2.77 24.20 -26.54
C ALA A 545 4.14 24.08 -25.85
N SER A 546 5.24 24.40 -26.54
CA SER A 546 6.59 24.31 -25.96
C SER A 546 6.78 25.20 -24.73
N THR A 547 6.16 26.39 -24.70
CA THR A 547 6.19 27.28 -23.52
C THR A 547 5.46 26.67 -22.33
N LEU A 548 4.35 25.95 -22.56
CA LEU A 548 3.63 25.24 -21.51
C LEU A 548 4.47 24.07 -20.97
N SER A 549 4.97 23.20 -21.85
CA SER A 549 5.78 22.04 -21.46
C SER A 549 7.03 22.45 -20.70
N ASN A 550 7.74 23.49 -21.15
CA ASN A 550 8.91 24.03 -20.45
C ASN A 550 8.54 24.55 -19.06
N ARG A 551 7.41 25.25 -18.92
CA ARG A 551 6.96 25.76 -17.62
C ARG A 551 6.54 24.66 -16.65
N GLN A 552 5.86 23.63 -17.13
CA GLN A 552 5.50 22.46 -16.32
C GLN A 552 6.76 21.76 -15.82
N ARG A 553 7.74 21.56 -16.71
CA ARG A 553 9.04 20.97 -16.37
C ARG A 553 9.81 21.83 -15.35
N ASP A 554 9.85 23.15 -15.55
CA ASP A 554 10.61 24.08 -14.70
C ASP A 554 9.97 24.25 -13.31
N THR A 555 8.63 24.22 -13.21
CA THR A 555 7.92 24.35 -11.93
C THR A 555 7.75 23.01 -11.20
N GLY A 556 7.82 21.90 -11.93
CA GLY A 556 7.50 20.56 -11.42
C GLY A 556 6.00 20.35 -11.16
N ILE A 557 5.13 21.20 -11.71
CA ILE A 557 3.68 21.17 -11.52
C ILE A 557 3.01 20.82 -12.86
N LYS A 558 2.29 19.70 -12.88
CA LYS A 558 1.46 19.26 -14.01
C LYS A 558 0.25 18.52 -13.44
N ASP A 559 -0.86 19.23 -13.31
CA ASP A 559 -2.15 18.70 -12.89
C ASP A 559 -2.85 17.99 -14.05
N GLY A 560 -3.33 16.76 -13.84
CA GLY A 560 -3.92 15.94 -14.90
C GLY A 560 -5.17 16.56 -15.52
N VAL A 561 -6.09 17.06 -14.69
CA VAL A 561 -7.32 17.72 -15.16
C VAL A 561 -7.00 19.02 -15.91
N THR A 562 -6.11 19.84 -15.34
CA THR A 562 -5.66 21.09 -15.96
C THR A 562 -4.96 20.84 -17.29
N ALA A 563 -4.16 19.78 -17.40
CA ALA A 563 -3.42 19.44 -18.62
C ALA A 563 -4.37 19.15 -19.79
N VAL A 564 -5.41 18.34 -19.58
CA VAL A 564 -6.43 18.06 -20.61
C VAL A 564 -7.09 19.35 -21.11
N LEU A 565 -7.45 20.26 -20.20
CA LEU A 565 -8.03 21.56 -20.56
C LEU A 565 -7.04 22.47 -21.29
N CYS A 566 -5.75 22.41 -20.92
CA CYS A 566 -4.70 23.13 -21.62
C CYS A 566 -4.55 22.61 -23.06
N ASP A 567 -4.59 21.30 -23.28
CA ASP A 567 -4.49 20.70 -24.61
C ASP A 567 -5.68 21.08 -25.49
N GLU A 568 -6.89 21.11 -24.92
CA GLU A 568 -8.09 21.62 -25.60
C GLU A 568 -7.93 23.09 -26.02
N LEU A 569 -7.44 23.95 -25.13
CA LEU A 569 -7.18 25.36 -25.43
C LEU A 569 -6.06 25.55 -26.47
N LEU A 570 -5.02 24.72 -26.43
CA LEU A 570 -3.93 24.75 -27.41
C LEU A 570 -4.45 24.38 -28.80
N ALA A 571 -5.26 23.33 -28.91
CA ALA A 571 -5.89 22.92 -30.16
C ALA A 571 -6.80 24.02 -30.72
N LEU A 572 -7.63 24.62 -29.86
CA LEU A 572 -8.52 25.73 -30.26
C LEU A 572 -7.72 26.96 -30.71
N SER A 573 -6.70 27.38 -29.94
CA SER A 573 -5.91 28.58 -30.23
C SER A 573 -5.08 28.46 -31.51
N LYS A 574 -4.54 27.27 -31.80
CA LYS A 574 -3.80 26.99 -33.05
C LYS A 574 -4.67 27.18 -34.31
N SER A 575 -5.98 26.98 -34.19
CA SER A 575 -6.93 27.11 -35.32
C SER A 575 -7.30 28.58 -35.66
N LYS A 576 -6.85 29.56 -34.87
CA LYS A 576 -7.30 30.96 -34.97
C LYS A 576 -6.21 31.92 -35.44
N PRO A 577 -6.55 32.90 -36.32
CA PRO A 577 -5.57 33.82 -36.91
C PRO A 577 -4.95 34.81 -35.90
N ASP A 578 -5.67 35.19 -34.85
CA ASP A 578 -5.19 36.12 -33.80
C ASP A 578 -5.14 35.47 -32.41
N ARG A 579 -4.67 34.21 -32.35
CA ARG A 579 -4.48 33.36 -31.15
C ARG A 579 -5.32 33.79 -29.93
N HIS A 580 -4.73 34.00 -28.76
CA HIS A 580 -5.44 34.36 -27.51
C HIS A 580 -6.32 35.63 -27.51
N HIS A 581 -6.30 36.47 -28.56
CA HIS A 581 -7.20 37.62 -28.65
C HIS A 581 -8.56 37.27 -29.26
N ASP A 582 -8.68 36.08 -29.85
CA ASP A 582 -9.93 35.53 -30.38
C ASP A 582 -10.99 35.36 -29.28
N GLU A 583 -12.20 35.84 -29.55
CA GLU A 583 -13.31 35.82 -28.59
C GLU A 583 -13.75 34.40 -28.22
N ALA A 584 -13.62 33.42 -29.12
CA ALA A 584 -13.98 32.03 -28.82
C ALA A 584 -13.00 31.40 -27.83
N VAL A 585 -11.69 31.70 -27.95
CA VAL A 585 -10.67 31.25 -27.00
C VAL A 585 -10.89 31.90 -25.63
N LYS A 586 -11.22 33.19 -25.59
CA LYS A 586 -11.55 33.88 -24.33
C LYS A 586 -12.80 33.31 -23.67
N ALA A 587 -13.86 33.10 -24.44
CA ALA A 587 -15.12 32.54 -23.96
C ALA A 587 -14.92 31.13 -23.40
N ARG A 588 -14.23 30.25 -24.15
CA ARG A 588 -13.96 28.87 -23.71
C ARG A 588 -13.10 28.83 -22.45
N ARG A 589 -12.05 29.65 -22.37
CA ARG A 589 -11.23 29.76 -21.15
C ARG A 589 -12.06 30.23 -19.95
N LYS A 590 -12.97 31.19 -20.16
CA LYS A 590 -13.84 31.69 -19.09
C LYS A 590 -14.77 30.57 -18.59
N GLU A 591 -15.42 29.85 -19.50
CA GLU A 591 -16.27 28.70 -19.19
C GLU A 591 -15.50 27.61 -18.42
N MET A 592 -14.28 27.27 -18.84
CA MET A 592 -13.44 26.29 -18.13
C MET A 592 -13.15 26.70 -16.69
N LEU A 593 -12.79 27.97 -16.47
CA LEU A 593 -12.47 28.50 -15.14
C LEU A 593 -13.71 28.65 -14.23
N GLU A 594 -14.92 28.62 -14.79
CA GLU A 594 -16.19 28.55 -14.04
C GLU A 594 -16.54 27.10 -13.65
N GLY A 595 -15.94 26.10 -14.30
CA GLY A 595 -16.14 24.68 -14.02
C GLY A 595 -15.08 24.06 -13.09
N LYS A 596 -14.93 22.73 -13.14
CA LYS A 596 -13.89 21.98 -12.44
C LYS A 596 -12.63 21.92 -13.30
N TRP A 597 -11.64 22.77 -13.01
CA TRP A 597 -10.47 22.96 -13.88
C TRP A 597 -9.14 22.47 -13.30
N HIS A 598 -9.15 21.84 -12.13
CA HIS A 598 -7.99 21.21 -11.51
C HIS A 598 -8.39 19.94 -10.76
N SER A 599 -7.42 19.12 -10.35
CA SER A 599 -7.67 17.83 -9.71
C SER A 599 -8.54 17.93 -8.45
N PRO A 600 -9.29 16.86 -8.11
CA PRO A 600 -10.31 16.89 -7.06
C PRO A 600 -9.79 17.37 -5.70
N LEU A 601 -8.69 16.80 -5.19
CA LEU A 601 -8.20 17.12 -3.85
C LEU A 601 -7.79 18.58 -3.67
N LEU A 602 -7.37 19.28 -4.74
CA LEU A 602 -7.08 20.72 -4.68
C LEU A 602 -8.33 21.55 -4.39
N ARG A 603 -9.54 21.06 -4.71
CA ARG A 603 -10.81 21.76 -4.45
C ARG A 603 -11.17 21.79 -2.96
N LEU A 604 -10.60 20.90 -2.15
CA LEU A 604 -10.86 20.87 -0.71
C LEU A 604 -10.15 22.01 0.05
N TYR A 605 -9.13 22.65 -0.53
CA TYR A 605 -8.34 23.65 0.20
C TYR A 605 -9.17 24.85 0.68
N ASP A 606 -9.92 25.48 -0.23
CA ASP A 606 -10.71 26.67 0.10
C ASP A 606 -11.87 26.31 1.05
N GLU A 607 -12.48 25.14 0.85
CA GLU A 607 -13.66 24.68 1.60
C GLU A 607 -13.30 24.15 3.00
N THR A 608 -12.27 23.30 3.12
CA THR A 608 -11.95 22.55 4.33
C THR A 608 -10.55 22.83 4.91
N GLY A 609 -9.72 23.57 4.19
CA GLY A 609 -8.32 23.80 4.55
C GLY A 609 -7.37 22.65 4.20
N PHE A 610 -7.83 21.62 3.47
CA PHE A 610 -7.01 20.47 3.11
C PHE A 610 -5.90 20.83 2.09
N ASP A 611 -4.64 20.70 2.50
CA ASP A 611 -3.49 20.94 1.64
C ASP A 611 -2.93 19.60 1.12
N VAL A 612 -3.21 19.28 -0.15
CA VAL A 612 -2.83 18.00 -0.75
C VAL A 612 -1.31 17.80 -0.81
N CYS A 613 -0.52 18.88 -0.89
CA CYS A 613 0.94 18.78 -0.92
C CYS A 613 1.53 18.39 0.43
N ALA A 614 0.85 18.73 1.53
CA ALA A 614 1.23 18.33 2.89
C ALA A 614 0.56 17.00 3.31
N ALA A 615 -0.67 16.77 2.84
CA ALA A 615 -1.55 15.68 3.27
C ALA A 615 -1.54 14.45 2.36
N THR A 616 -0.43 14.22 1.66
CA THR A 616 -0.11 12.97 0.94
C THR A 616 1.17 12.35 1.53
N PRO A 617 1.08 11.79 2.75
CA PRO A 617 2.25 11.41 3.55
C PRO A 617 3.11 10.34 2.87
N VAL A 618 4.34 10.17 3.35
CA VAL A 618 5.26 9.15 2.86
C VAL A 618 4.75 7.75 3.20
N ASP A 619 4.34 6.99 2.18
CA ASP A 619 3.98 5.60 2.37
C ASP A 619 5.24 4.71 2.51
N LEU A 620 5.38 4.03 3.65
CA LEU A 620 6.52 3.16 3.96
C LEU A 620 6.58 1.94 3.03
N LEU A 621 5.45 1.43 2.59
CA LEU A 621 5.43 0.25 1.73
C LEU A 621 6.02 0.58 0.36
N HIS A 622 5.57 1.65 -0.30
CA HIS A 622 6.02 2.02 -1.63
C HIS A 622 7.31 2.85 -1.67
N THR A 623 7.64 3.58 -0.61
CA THR A 623 8.82 4.47 -0.55
C THR A 623 10.01 3.79 0.11
N PHE A 624 9.79 3.13 1.25
CA PHE A 624 10.87 2.47 2.00
C PHE A 624 11.09 1.03 1.52
N LEU A 625 10.09 0.16 1.64
CA LEU A 625 10.23 -1.27 1.32
C LEU A 625 10.40 -1.51 -0.19
N LEU A 626 9.37 -1.23 -1.00
CA LEU A 626 9.38 -1.38 -2.45
C LEU A 626 10.18 -0.25 -3.17
N GLY A 627 10.84 0.61 -2.41
CA GLY A 627 11.71 1.67 -2.88
C GLY A 627 13.16 1.42 -2.48
N VAL A 628 13.64 2.16 -1.48
CA VAL A 628 15.06 2.17 -1.11
C VAL A 628 15.60 0.79 -0.72
N ALA A 629 14.82 -0.02 -0.01
CA ALA A 629 15.22 -1.38 0.37
C ALA A 629 15.28 -2.32 -0.83
N LYS A 630 14.29 -2.25 -1.73
CA LYS A 630 14.29 -3.00 -2.99
C LYS A 630 15.49 -2.65 -3.88
N TYR A 631 15.87 -1.36 -3.95
CA TYR A 631 17.04 -0.93 -4.72
C TYR A 631 18.35 -1.51 -4.16
N LEU A 632 18.53 -1.47 -2.84
CA LEU A 632 19.67 -2.11 -2.18
C LEU A 632 19.68 -3.64 -2.39
N TRP A 633 18.52 -4.30 -2.32
CA TRP A 633 18.41 -5.75 -2.57
C TRP A 633 18.82 -6.15 -3.99
N ILE A 634 18.30 -5.46 -5.01
CA ILE A 634 18.65 -5.74 -6.41
C ILE A 634 20.15 -5.55 -6.64
N HIS A 635 20.74 -4.49 -6.08
CA HIS A 635 22.18 -4.27 -6.14
C HIS A 635 22.94 -5.40 -5.42
N THR A 636 22.52 -5.77 -4.21
CA THR A 636 23.13 -6.86 -3.41
C THR A 636 23.18 -8.17 -4.18
N VAL A 637 22.06 -8.58 -4.78
CA VAL A 637 21.99 -9.84 -5.54
C VAL A 637 22.87 -9.78 -6.79
N SER A 638 22.93 -8.63 -7.46
CA SER A 638 23.81 -8.44 -8.62
C SER A 638 25.29 -8.55 -8.22
N SER A 639 25.67 -7.98 -7.08
CA SER A 639 27.04 -8.02 -6.56
C SER A 639 27.46 -9.40 -6.05
N ILE A 640 26.53 -10.21 -5.53
CA ILE A 640 26.80 -11.58 -5.04
C ILE A 640 26.74 -12.63 -6.17
N GLY A 641 26.00 -12.36 -7.26
CA GLY A 641 25.52 -13.36 -8.23
C GLY A 641 26.12 -13.35 -9.65
N GLY A 642 27.28 -12.73 -9.90
CA GLY A 642 27.86 -12.66 -11.26
C GLY A 642 27.94 -14.01 -12.00
N THR A 643 27.32 -14.11 -13.19
CA THR A 643 27.23 -15.14 -14.27
C THR A 643 27.50 -16.65 -14.05
N LYS A 644 27.96 -17.14 -12.89
CA LYS A 644 28.04 -18.56 -12.50
C LYS A 644 27.76 -18.65 -11.00
N PHE A 645 27.05 -19.69 -10.56
CA PHE A 645 26.77 -19.97 -9.14
C PHE A 645 28.05 -19.85 -8.29
N SER A 646 28.26 -18.69 -7.66
CA SER A 646 29.46 -18.41 -6.87
C SER A 646 29.34 -19.12 -5.51
N SER A 647 30.47 -19.42 -4.86
CA SER A 647 30.48 -19.88 -3.47
C SER A 647 29.78 -18.88 -2.54
N THR A 648 29.89 -17.58 -2.84
CA THR A 648 29.28 -16.48 -2.09
C THR A 648 27.76 -16.50 -2.16
N GLN A 649 27.17 -16.78 -3.33
CA GLN A 649 25.72 -16.90 -3.47
C GLN A 649 25.17 -18.05 -2.63
N ARG A 650 25.83 -19.22 -2.66
CA ARG A 650 25.43 -20.37 -1.83
C ARG A 650 25.54 -20.06 -0.33
N ASP A 651 26.60 -19.34 0.07
CA ASP A 651 26.77 -18.93 1.46
C ASP A 651 25.67 -17.94 1.90
N ALA A 652 25.36 -16.93 1.09
CA ALA A 652 24.26 -16.00 1.35
C ALA A 652 22.89 -16.70 1.47
N VAL A 653 22.60 -17.67 0.59
CA VAL A 653 21.39 -18.51 0.67
C VAL A 653 21.32 -19.25 2.00
N ALA A 654 22.39 -19.97 2.36
CA ALA A 654 22.44 -20.76 3.58
C ALA A 654 22.28 -19.89 4.84
N ARG A 655 22.91 -18.70 4.87
CA ARG A 655 22.81 -17.77 6.01
C ARG A 655 21.43 -17.15 6.15
N LEU A 656 20.77 -16.77 5.05
CA LEU A 656 19.38 -16.30 5.09
C LEU A 656 18.43 -17.38 5.60
N GLN A 657 18.66 -18.65 5.26
CA GLN A 657 17.86 -19.77 5.74
C GLN A 657 18.10 -20.11 7.21
N ALA A 658 19.32 -19.88 7.71
CA ALA A 658 19.72 -20.19 9.08
C ALA A 658 19.45 -19.03 10.07
N VAL A 659 19.12 -17.83 9.59
CA VAL A 659 18.96 -16.66 10.47
C VAL A 659 17.78 -16.82 11.43
N SER A 660 17.96 -16.39 12.67
CA SER A 660 16.90 -16.41 13.66
C SER A 660 15.77 -15.44 13.29
N LEU A 661 14.54 -15.94 13.30
CA LEU A 661 13.33 -15.17 13.02
C LEU A 661 12.51 -14.88 14.28
N SER A 662 13.04 -15.15 15.47
CA SER A 662 12.39 -14.81 16.74
C SER A 662 12.08 -13.31 16.77
N GLY A 663 10.84 -12.94 17.08
CA GLY A 663 10.39 -11.54 17.07
C GLY A 663 10.06 -10.95 15.70
N VAL A 664 10.36 -11.65 14.60
CA VAL A 664 9.94 -11.23 13.25
C VAL A 664 8.53 -11.76 12.98
N VAL A 665 7.56 -10.84 12.92
CA VAL A 665 6.14 -11.17 12.78
C VAL A 665 5.86 -11.97 11.50
N ASN A 666 5.06 -13.04 11.62
CA ASN A 666 4.64 -13.91 10.51
C ASN A 666 5.81 -14.53 9.69
N ALA A 667 6.96 -14.76 10.32
CA ALA A 667 8.11 -15.42 9.70
C ALA A 667 8.42 -16.76 10.40
N LYS A 668 8.33 -17.88 9.68
CA LYS A 668 8.72 -19.21 10.18
C LYS A 668 10.05 -19.68 9.59
N CYS A 669 10.30 -19.33 8.33
CA CYS A 669 11.55 -19.54 7.61
C CYS A 669 11.69 -18.45 6.55
N LEU A 670 12.93 -18.23 6.10
CA LEU A 670 13.23 -17.40 4.93
C LEU A 670 13.73 -18.30 3.80
N PRO A 671 13.03 -18.38 2.66
CA PRO A 671 13.45 -19.20 1.54
C PRO A 671 14.58 -18.49 0.77
N GLY A 672 15.81 -18.52 1.31
CA GLY A 672 16.97 -17.77 0.82
C GLY A 672 17.20 -17.91 -0.68
N LYS A 673 17.15 -19.14 -1.21
CA LYS A 673 17.27 -19.40 -2.65
C LYS A 673 16.21 -18.66 -3.47
N TRP A 674 14.94 -18.78 -3.07
CA TRP A 674 13.84 -18.11 -3.77
C TRP A 674 13.98 -16.58 -3.73
N LEU A 675 14.40 -16.02 -2.59
CA LEU A 675 14.57 -14.57 -2.43
C LEU A 675 15.63 -13.99 -3.38
N ILE A 676 16.74 -14.72 -3.55
CA ILE A 676 17.83 -14.33 -4.45
C ILE A 676 17.42 -14.54 -5.92
N ASP A 677 16.84 -15.70 -6.25
CA ASP A 677 16.40 -16.02 -7.62
C ASP A 677 15.31 -15.08 -8.12
N ASN A 678 14.53 -14.46 -7.23
CA ASN A 678 13.40 -13.57 -7.55
C ASN A 678 13.63 -12.12 -7.09
N ALA A 679 14.87 -11.64 -7.10
CA ALA A 679 15.25 -10.33 -6.55
C ALA A 679 14.37 -9.15 -7.03
N GLY A 680 13.97 -9.14 -8.30
CA GLY A 680 13.09 -8.09 -8.86
C GLY A 680 11.60 -8.23 -8.50
N GLY A 681 11.16 -9.42 -8.10
CA GLY A 681 9.75 -9.78 -7.87
C GLY A 681 9.30 -9.77 -6.41
N LEU A 682 10.16 -9.41 -5.46
CA LEU A 682 9.83 -9.43 -4.04
C LEU A 682 8.72 -8.44 -3.68
N ILE A 683 7.85 -8.85 -2.76
CA ILE A 683 6.78 -8.02 -2.20
C ILE A 683 7.24 -7.35 -0.89
N GLY A 684 6.50 -6.35 -0.42
CA GLY A 684 6.85 -5.59 0.79
C GLY A 684 7.06 -6.47 2.02
N LYS A 685 6.27 -7.54 2.20
CA LYS A 685 6.41 -8.48 3.32
C LYS A 685 7.74 -9.23 3.32
N ASP A 686 8.30 -9.53 2.16
CA ASP A 686 9.59 -10.22 2.04
C ASP A 686 10.73 -9.25 2.37
N LEU A 687 10.68 -8.05 1.78
CA LEU A 687 11.65 -6.99 2.02
C LEU A 687 11.65 -6.53 3.49
N LYS A 688 10.48 -6.45 4.13
CA LYS A 688 10.35 -6.13 5.57
C LYS A 688 11.06 -7.15 6.45
N LYS A 689 11.06 -8.44 6.08
CA LYS A 689 11.82 -9.47 6.79
C LYS A 689 13.31 -9.34 6.51
N ILE A 690 13.70 -9.15 5.25
CA ILE A 690 15.10 -8.99 4.84
C ILE A 690 15.75 -7.82 5.58
N VAL A 691 15.13 -6.64 5.59
CA VAL A 691 15.68 -5.44 6.24
C VAL A 691 15.98 -5.67 7.73
N GLN A 692 15.15 -6.47 8.41
CA GLN A 692 15.34 -6.77 9.83
C GLN A 692 16.49 -7.75 10.10
N VAL A 693 16.94 -8.56 9.14
CA VAL A 693 17.88 -9.66 9.41
C VAL A 693 19.12 -9.68 8.50
N ALA A 694 19.12 -8.92 7.41
CA ALA A 694 20.20 -8.94 6.42
C ALA A 694 21.56 -8.57 7.04
N ALA A 695 21.60 -7.58 7.94
CA ALA A 695 22.84 -7.16 8.59
C ALA A 695 23.50 -8.30 9.38
N VAL A 696 22.73 -9.03 10.21
CA VAL A 696 23.26 -10.17 10.97
C VAL A 696 23.47 -11.42 10.10
N ALA A 697 22.62 -11.65 9.10
CA ALA A 697 22.78 -12.77 8.16
C ALA A 697 24.04 -12.63 7.30
N PHE A 698 24.39 -11.40 6.88
CA PHE A 698 25.53 -11.13 6.03
C PHE A 698 26.80 -10.73 6.80
N TYR A 699 26.74 -10.59 8.12
CA TYR A 699 27.90 -10.26 8.94
C TYR A 699 29.11 -11.20 8.70
N PRO A 700 28.93 -12.52 8.58
CA PRO A 700 30.07 -13.40 8.29
C PRO A 700 30.62 -13.25 6.87
N LEU A 701 29.79 -12.88 5.88
CA LEU A 701 30.25 -12.61 4.50
C LEU A 701 31.14 -11.37 4.46
N MET A 702 30.77 -10.34 5.23
CA MET A 702 31.57 -9.13 5.42
C MET A 702 32.89 -9.45 6.13
N LYS A 703 32.87 -10.19 7.25
CA LYS A 703 34.10 -10.57 7.96
C LYS A 703 35.03 -11.47 7.15
N ALA A 704 34.48 -12.26 6.24
CA ALA A 704 35.24 -13.08 5.29
C ALA A 704 35.67 -12.31 4.02
N GLU A 705 35.39 -11.00 3.93
CA GLU A 705 35.70 -10.13 2.78
C GLU A 705 35.08 -10.61 1.44
N THR A 706 34.05 -11.46 1.52
CA THR A 706 33.28 -11.94 0.35
C THR A 706 32.12 -11.02 -0.01
N MET A 707 31.77 -10.10 0.89
CA MET A 707 30.88 -8.96 0.69
C MET A 707 31.65 -7.71 1.13
N SER A 708 31.54 -6.61 0.38
CA SER A 708 32.21 -5.36 0.74
C SER A 708 31.67 -4.80 2.04
N LEU A 709 32.51 -4.06 2.78
CA LEU A 709 32.14 -3.43 4.03
C LEU A 709 31.01 -2.41 3.80
N GLU A 710 31.09 -1.64 2.72
CA GLU A 710 30.14 -0.59 2.35
C GLU A 710 28.74 -1.16 2.10
N LEU A 711 28.65 -2.30 1.40
CA LEU A 711 27.39 -2.98 1.12
C LEU A 711 26.76 -3.52 2.40
N TRP A 712 27.56 -4.10 3.28
CA TRP A 712 27.09 -4.57 4.58
C TRP A 712 26.66 -3.41 5.49
N MET A 713 27.42 -2.30 5.50
CA MET A 713 27.07 -1.07 6.23
C MET A 713 25.75 -0.49 5.73
N ALA A 714 25.49 -0.52 4.41
CA ALA A 714 24.22 -0.08 3.85
C ALA A 714 23.04 -0.92 4.37
N TRP A 715 23.20 -2.25 4.52
CA TRP A 715 22.18 -3.10 5.14
C TRP A 715 21.97 -2.82 6.62
N SER A 716 23.06 -2.63 7.36
CA SER A 716 22.99 -2.29 8.78
C SER A 716 22.30 -0.93 9.00
N ALA A 717 22.72 0.10 8.27
CA ALA A 717 22.12 1.43 8.33
C ALA A 717 20.64 1.43 7.91
N LEU A 718 20.30 0.70 6.85
CA LEU A 718 18.90 0.54 6.40
C LEU A 718 18.05 -0.19 7.44
N GLY A 719 18.60 -1.22 8.10
CA GLY A 719 17.94 -1.96 9.17
C GLY A 719 17.66 -1.09 10.39
N VAL A 720 18.64 -0.26 10.80
CA VAL A 720 18.48 0.72 11.88
C VAL A 720 17.46 1.79 11.53
N LEU A 721 17.52 2.34 10.31
CA LEU A 721 16.51 3.28 9.81
C LEU A 721 15.12 2.63 9.84
N GLY A 722 14.99 1.39 9.36
CA GLY A 722 13.73 0.63 9.41
C GLY A 722 13.22 0.46 10.84
N ARG A 723 14.09 0.13 11.80
CA ARG A 723 13.73 0.02 13.22
C ARG A 723 13.06 1.30 13.73
N LEU A 724 13.61 2.46 13.41
CA LEU A 724 13.02 3.75 13.80
C LEU A 724 11.72 4.04 13.03
N LEU A 725 11.65 3.74 11.74
CA LEU A 725 10.45 4.02 10.92
C LEU A 725 9.22 3.19 11.29
N PHE A 726 9.40 2.00 11.87
CA PHE A 726 8.32 1.08 12.23
C PHE A 726 7.92 1.13 13.72
N VAL A 727 8.35 2.17 14.43
CA VAL A 727 7.91 2.46 15.81
C VAL A 727 6.38 2.58 15.88
N GLU A 728 5.82 2.14 17.00
CA GLU A 728 4.38 2.10 17.22
C GLU A 728 3.85 3.21 18.14
N GLU A 729 4.74 3.83 18.90
CA GLU A 729 4.49 4.82 19.94
C GLU A 729 5.73 5.69 20.14
N ILE A 730 5.56 6.99 20.35
CA ILE A 730 6.65 7.93 20.66
C ILE A 730 6.20 8.83 21.82
N SER A 731 6.96 8.97 22.90
CA SER A 731 6.63 9.95 23.95
C SER A 731 6.93 11.38 23.50
N TRP A 732 6.20 12.38 24.00
CA TRP A 732 6.49 13.78 23.66
C TRP A 732 7.83 14.27 24.21
N GLU A 733 8.28 13.73 25.34
CA GLU A 733 9.59 14.00 25.92
C GLU A 733 10.71 13.57 24.95
N GLU A 734 10.56 12.40 24.32
CA GLU A 734 11.54 11.83 23.40
C GLU A 734 11.39 12.32 21.96
N MET A 735 10.23 12.88 21.57
CA MET A 735 9.91 13.25 20.18
C MET A 735 11.00 14.10 19.52
N GLY A 736 11.58 15.05 20.25
CA GLY A 736 12.69 15.88 19.76
C GLY A 736 13.92 15.04 19.38
N GLN A 737 14.38 14.19 20.29
CA GLN A 737 15.53 13.31 20.07
C GLN A 737 15.22 12.26 18.99
N TYR A 738 14.04 11.64 19.03
CA TYR A 738 13.61 10.66 18.04
C TYR A 738 13.61 11.23 16.62
N LYS A 739 13.18 12.48 16.42
CA LYS A 739 13.25 13.16 15.11
C LYS A 739 14.70 13.34 14.65
N GLU A 740 15.61 13.71 15.55
CA GLU A 740 17.03 13.82 15.22
C GLU A 740 17.65 12.44 14.93
N ASP A 741 17.28 11.40 15.66
CA ASP A 741 17.73 10.03 15.41
C ASP A 741 17.27 9.51 14.04
N VAL A 742 16.02 9.78 13.64
CA VAL A 742 15.50 9.42 12.31
C VAL A 742 16.27 10.17 11.21
N LYS A 743 16.53 11.47 11.39
CA LYS A 743 17.34 12.26 10.44
C LYS A 743 18.76 11.74 10.35
N ALA A 744 19.39 11.45 11.48
CA ALA A 744 20.73 10.89 11.55
C ALA A 744 20.79 9.54 10.82
N ALA A 745 19.85 8.63 11.12
CA ALA A 745 19.75 7.33 10.47
C ALA A 745 19.53 7.44 8.95
N LEU A 746 18.74 8.42 8.48
CA LEU A 746 18.60 8.72 7.05
C LEU A 746 19.94 9.11 6.42
N MET A 747 20.67 10.05 7.02
CA MET A 747 21.95 10.52 6.49
C MET A 747 23.02 9.42 6.51
N ILE A 748 23.09 8.63 7.59
CA ILE A 748 24.00 7.48 7.69
C ILE A 748 23.69 6.44 6.61
N PHE A 749 22.40 6.13 6.40
CA PHE A 749 22.01 5.23 5.31
C PHE A 749 22.35 5.82 3.94
N TYR A 750 22.15 7.12 3.72
CA TYR A 750 22.48 7.75 2.44
C TYR A 750 23.97 7.81 2.16
N ALA A 751 24.81 8.02 3.19
CA ALA A 751 26.25 7.89 3.05
C ALA A 751 26.66 6.47 2.64
N ALA A 752 26.12 5.45 3.32
CA ALA A 752 26.39 4.06 2.98
C ALA A 752 25.86 3.70 1.57
N ALA A 753 24.68 4.20 1.20
CA ALA A 753 24.12 4.01 -0.13
C ALA A 753 24.92 4.75 -1.23
N ALA A 754 25.47 5.94 -0.93
CA ALA A 754 26.34 6.68 -1.82
C ALA A 754 27.65 5.94 -2.10
N ALA A 755 28.18 5.21 -1.11
CA ALA A 755 29.36 4.36 -1.29
C ALA A 755 29.11 3.13 -2.20
N VAL A 756 27.84 2.73 -2.37
CA VAL A 756 27.47 1.47 -3.04
C VAL A 756 26.83 1.72 -4.42
N PHE A 757 25.93 2.70 -4.54
CA PHE A 757 25.21 3.01 -5.78
C PHE A 757 24.86 4.51 -5.92
N PRO A 758 25.84 5.42 -5.93
CA PRO A 758 25.61 6.87 -5.80
C PRO A 758 24.60 7.44 -6.79
N SER A 759 24.62 6.96 -8.04
CA SER A 759 23.70 7.39 -9.10
C SER A 759 22.21 7.13 -8.82
N LYS A 760 21.86 6.15 -7.97
CA LYS A 760 20.46 5.88 -7.62
C LYS A 760 19.89 6.89 -6.63
N LEU A 761 20.71 7.55 -5.79
CA LEU A 761 20.22 8.50 -4.78
C LEU A 761 19.49 9.67 -5.45
N THR A 762 20.13 10.33 -6.42
CA THR A 762 19.51 11.43 -7.18
C THR A 762 18.68 10.96 -8.36
N GLY A 763 18.91 9.74 -8.86
CA GLY A 763 18.14 9.13 -9.94
C GLY A 763 16.76 8.60 -9.55
N LYS A 764 16.44 8.46 -8.25
CA LYS A 764 15.15 7.97 -7.77
C LYS A 764 14.53 8.93 -6.73
N PRO A 765 13.33 9.50 -6.97
CA PRO A 765 12.70 10.46 -6.05
C PRO A 765 12.41 9.89 -4.67
N LYS A 766 12.29 8.57 -4.54
CA LYS A 766 11.96 7.89 -3.29
C LYS A 766 12.94 8.22 -2.17
N PHE A 767 14.22 8.46 -2.49
CA PHE A 767 15.20 8.93 -1.50
C PHE A 767 14.78 10.31 -0.97
N HIS A 768 14.63 11.30 -1.85
CA HIS A 768 14.21 12.62 -1.41
C HIS A 768 12.82 12.65 -0.74
N ILE A 769 11.84 11.92 -1.26
CA ILE A 769 10.49 11.84 -0.68
C ILE A 769 10.56 11.31 0.76
N LEU A 770 11.42 10.32 1.04
CA LEU A 770 11.57 9.74 2.38
C LEU A 770 12.02 10.76 3.43
N LEU A 771 12.73 11.84 3.05
CA LEU A 771 13.10 12.93 3.97
C LEU A 771 11.88 13.61 4.60
N HIS A 772 10.72 13.60 3.93
CA HIS A 772 9.48 14.20 4.45
C HIS A 772 8.82 13.39 5.57
N ILE A 773 9.30 12.16 5.85
CA ILE A 773 8.70 11.29 6.87
C ILE A 773 8.72 11.93 8.27
N VAL A 774 9.74 12.74 8.58
CA VAL A 774 9.90 13.40 9.87
C VAL A 774 8.78 14.41 10.11
N ASP A 775 8.47 15.23 9.10
CA ASP A 775 7.35 16.18 9.14
C ASP A 775 6.00 15.43 9.23
N ASN A 776 5.88 14.27 8.56
CA ASN A 776 4.66 13.48 8.60
C ASN A 776 4.43 12.81 9.96
N ILE A 777 5.49 12.38 10.66
CA ILE A 777 5.36 11.77 11.98
C ILE A 777 4.82 12.78 13.00
N GLU A 778 5.32 14.02 12.95
CA GLU A 778 4.84 15.10 13.81
C GLU A 778 3.38 15.49 13.49
N ALA A 779 3.00 15.46 12.21
CA ALA A 779 1.65 15.79 11.78
C ALA A 779 0.61 14.70 12.13
N TYR A 780 0.97 13.42 12.00
CA TYR A 780 0.01 12.30 11.95
C TYR A 780 0.29 11.16 12.91
N GLY A 781 1.36 11.19 13.69
CA GLY A 781 1.76 10.06 14.53
C GLY A 781 2.76 9.11 13.89
N PRO A 782 3.08 7.99 14.57
CA PRO A 782 4.00 6.99 14.06
C PRO A 782 3.62 6.54 12.64
N ALA A 783 4.61 6.32 11.77
CA ALA A 783 4.40 6.10 10.34
C ALA A 783 3.54 4.89 9.97
N LYS A 784 3.41 3.92 10.90
CA LYS A 784 2.45 2.81 10.80
C LYS A 784 0.99 3.29 10.69
N GLY A 785 0.66 4.48 11.18
CA GLY A 785 -0.69 5.06 11.10
C GLY A 785 -1.12 5.46 9.69
N PHE A 786 -0.18 5.85 8.82
CA PHE A 786 -0.45 6.38 7.47
C PHE A 786 0.14 5.53 6.33
N THR A 787 0.38 4.24 6.58
CA THR A 787 0.83 3.25 5.58
C THR A 787 -0.31 2.67 4.73
N SER A 788 -0.02 2.30 3.48
CA SER A 788 -0.97 1.64 2.57
C SER A 788 -1.23 0.16 2.90
N GLU A 789 -0.44 -0.45 3.80
CA GLU A 789 -0.48 -1.91 4.07
C GLU A 789 -1.89 -2.42 4.44
N ARG A 790 -2.68 -1.63 5.18
CA ARG A 790 -4.06 -1.96 5.57
C ARG A 790 -4.96 -2.14 4.34
N TYR A 791 -4.87 -1.23 3.39
CA TYR A 791 -5.73 -1.19 2.20
C TYR A 791 -5.30 -2.24 1.17
N GLU A 792 -4.00 -2.42 0.96
CA GLU A 792 -3.50 -3.48 0.08
C GLU A 792 -3.90 -4.88 0.57
N SER A 793 -3.97 -5.06 1.90
CA SER A 793 -4.49 -6.31 2.46
C SER A 793 -5.97 -6.51 2.12
N PHE A 794 -6.74 -5.43 2.03
CA PHE A 794 -8.17 -5.42 1.74
C PHE A 794 -8.48 -5.63 0.25
N ASN A 795 -7.55 -5.31 -0.66
CA ASN A 795 -7.67 -5.59 -2.10
C ASN A 795 -7.97 -7.07 -2.42
N SER A 796 -7.64 -8.02 -1.52
CA SER A 796 -8.05 -9.42 -1.70
C SER A 796 -9.58 -9.60 -1.64
N ALA A 797 -10.26 -8.90 -0.73
CA ALA A 797 -11.71 -8.99 -0.58
C ALA A 797 -12.44 -8.42 -1.81
N VAL A 798 -11.95 -7.29 -2.34
CA VAL A 798 -12.46 -6.70 -3.59
C VAL A 798 -12.26 -7.65 -4.78
N ARG A 799 -11.08 -8.30 -4.85
CA ARG A 799 -10.79 -9.35 -5.84
C ARG A 799 -11.75 -10.52 -5.76
N ASP A 800 -11.96 -11.06 -4.57
CA ASP A 800 -12.85 -12.20 -4.36
C ASP A 800 -14.30 -11.82 -4.73
N ALA A 801 -14.74 -10.61 -4.38
CA ALA A 801 -16.03 -10.08 -4.77
C ALA A 801 -16.19 -9.95 -6.31
N SER A 802 -15.13 -9.56 -7.01
CA SER A 802 -15.10 -9.48 -8.48
C SER A 802 -15.14 -10.87 -9.13
N ILE A 803 -14.29 -11.79 -8.67
CA ILE A 803 -14.16 -13.16 -9.20
C ILE A 803 -15.47 -13.93 -9.08
N LYS A 804 -16.23 -13.71 -7.99
CA LYS A 804 -17.51 -14.37 -7.70
C LYS A 804 -18.73 -13.60 -8.21
N SER A 805 -18.54 -12.59 -9.07
CA SER A 805 -19.61 -11.90 -9.79
C SER A 805 -19.77 -12.44 -11.22
N ASN A 806 -20.87 -12.09 -11.89
CA ASN A 806 -21.05 -12.34 -13.33
C ASN A 806 -20.25 -11.34 -14.20
N ARG A 807 -19.60 -10.34 -13.59
CA ARG A 807 -18.74 -9.32 -14.22
C ARG A 807 -19.42 -8.41 -15.25
N SER A 808 -20.75 -8.42 -15.33
CA SER A 808 -21.50 -7.57 -16.26
C SER A 808 -21.56 -6.11 -15.81
N ALA A 809 -21.55 -5.85 -14.50
CA ALA A 809 -21.50 -4.50 -13.94
C ALA A 809 -20.50 -4.42 -12.76
N PRO A 810 -19.17 -4.58 -13.00
CA PRO A 810 -18.18 -4.75 -11.94
C PRO A 810 -18.24 -3.68 -10.85
N SER A 811 -18.40 -2.40 -11.24
CA SER A 811 -18.55 -1.29 -10.30
C SER A 811 -19.72 -1.50 -9.33
N LYS A 812 -20.90 -1.87 -9.85
CA LYS A 812 -22.11 -2.07 -9.07
C LYS A 812 -22.06 -3.36 -8.25
N ASP A 813 -21.66 -4.46 -8.87
CA ASP A 813 -21.77 -5.80 -8.30
C ASP A 813 -20.76 -6.01 -7.16
N ILE A 814 -19.54 -5.48 -7.32
CA ILE A 814 -18.52 -5.51 -6.27
C ILE A 814 -18.98 -4.66 -5.10
N LEU A 815 -19.38 -3.41 -5.33
CA LEU A 815 -19.85 -2.52 -4.26
C LEU A 815 -21.06 -3.09 -3.52
N GLN A 816 -22.07 -3.57 -4.24
CA GLN A 816 -23.26 -4.16 -3.64
C GLN A 816 -22.89 -5.33 -2.73
N ARG A 817 -21.96 -6.18 -3.18
CA ARG A 817 -21.49 -7.30 -2.37
C ARG A 817 -20.77 -6.83 -1.13
N MET A 818 -19.84 -5.87 -1.22
CA MET A 818 -19.15 -5.32 -0.05
C MET A 818 -20.17 -4.72 0.95
N MET A 819 -21.18 -4.00 0.47
CA MET A 819 -22.25 -3.46 1.30
C MET A 819 -23.11 -4.54 1.97
N ASP A 820 -23.35 -5.67 1.31
CA ASP A 820 -24.05 -6.81 1.93
C ASP A 820 -23.24 -7.40 3.10
N GLN A 821 -21.91 -7.48 2.96
CA GLN A 821 -21.01 -7.95 4.03
C GLN A 821 -21.06 -7.00 5.22
N GLU A 822 -20.95 -5.70 4.95
CA GLU A 822 -21.05 -4.65 5.97
C GLU A 822 -22.41 -4.65 6.68
N ALA A 823 -23.52 -4.88 5.95
CA ALA A 823 -24.85 -4.93 6.54
C ALA A 823 -25.02 -6.13 7.49
N ILE A 824 -24.53 -7.31 7.10
CA ILE A 824 -24.58 -8.50 7.96
C ILE A 824 -23.72 -8.28 9.21
N GLN A 825 -22.52 -7.73 9.05
CA GLN A 825 -21.67 -7.37 10.17
C GLN A 825 -22.35 -6.35 11.09
N HIS A 826 -22.93 -5.29 10.54
CA HIS A 826 -23.60 -4.23 11.28
C HIS A 826 -24.73 -4.80 12.15
N LEU A 827 -25.60 -5.62 11.55
CA LEU A 827 -26.70 -6.28 12.25
C LEU A 827 -26.20 -7.26 13.31
N ALA A 828 -25.20 -8.08 12.99
CA ALA A 828 -24.62 -9.04 13.92
C ALA A 828 -23.93 -8.35 15.11
N ALA A 829 -23.36 -7.17 14.90
CA ALA A 829 -22.80 -6.33 15.94
C ALA A 829 -23.87 -5.64 16.82
N GLY A 830 -25.17 -5.82 16.54
CA GLY A 830 -26.26 -5.15 17.24
C GLY A 830 -26.58 -3.75 16.72
N GLY A 831 -26.10 -3.40 15.52
CA GLY A 831 -26.24 -2.09 14.92
C GLY A 831 -27.68 -1.75 14.54
N SER A 832 -28.14 -0.55 14.91
CA SER A 832 -29.47 -0.06 14.60
C SER A 832 -29.57 0.55 13.20
N TRP A 833 -30.78 0.71 12.69
CA TRP A 833 -31.05 1.45 11.45
C TRP A 833 -32.34 2.26 11.59
N VAL A 834 -32.52 3.28 10.74
CA VAL A 834 -33.71 4.14 10.76
C VAL A 834 -34.56 3.84 9.53
N LYS A 835 -35.85 3.59 9.75
CA LYS A 835 -36.85 3.41 8.69
C LYS A 835 -38.13 4.12 9.08
N ASP A 836 -38.68 4.93 8.18
CA ASP A 836 -39.89 5.73 8.43
C ASP A 836 -39.80 6.57 9.73
N ASP A 837 -38.65 7.20 9.96
CA ASP A 837 -38.29 7.96 11.18
C ASP A 837 -38.31 7.15 12.50
N ILE A 838 -38.35 5.82 12.41
CA ILE A 838 -38.31 4.91 13.55
C ILE A 838 -36.96 4.19 13.60
N VAL A 839 -36.33 4.18 14.78
CA VAL A 839 -35.10 3.41 15.03
C VAL A 839 -35.47 1.94 15.26
N HIS A 840 -35.00 1.08 14.37
CA HIS A 840 -35.09 -0.38 14.50
C HIS A 840 -33.78 -0.94 15.05
N ARG A 841 -33.89 -2.06 15.79
CA ARG A 841 -32.75 -2.79 16.32
C ARG A 841 -32.85 -4.26 15.93
N PRO A 842 -31.73 -4.93 15.60
CA PRO A 842 -31.72 -6.36 15.36
C PRO A 842 -31.97 -7.12 16.65
N ASP A 843 -32.31 -8.41 16.53
CA ASP A 843 -32.35 -9.30 17.69
C ASP A 843 -30.96 -9.41 18.34
N SER A 844 -30.91 -9.37 19.67
CA SER A 844 -29.66 -9.44 20.43
C SER A 844 -28.89 -10.75 20.25
N ASN A 845 -29.54 -11.81 19.75
CA ASN A 845 -28.93 -13.13 19.59
C ASN A 845 -28.21 -13.33 18.25
N LEU A 846 -28.24 -12.38 17.31
CA LEU A 846 -27.62 -12.58 16.00
C LEU A 846 -26.13 -12.97 16.08
N LEU A 847 -25.36 -12.31 16.95
CA LEU A 847 -23.95 -12.67 17.12
C LEU A 847 -23.78 -14.09 17.66
N SER A 848 -24.58 -14.48 18.66
CA SER A 848 -24.47 -15.79 19.32
C SER A 848 -24.93 -16.94 18.42
N LEU A 849 -25.77 -16.66 17.42
CA LEU A 849 -26.12 -17.63 16.38
C LEU A 849 -24.93 -17.96 15.47
N MET A 850 -24.02 -17.00 15.22
CA MET A 850 -22.84 -17.23 14.37
C MET A 850 -21.83 -18.17 15.04
N PRO A 851 -21.27 -19.17 14.31
CA PRO A 851 -20.13 -19.94 14.80
C PRO A 851 -18.91 -19.04 15.07
N SER A 852 -18.09 -19.38 16.07
CA SER A 852 -16.91 -18.56 16.46
C SER A 852 -15.95 -18.28 15.30
N SER A 853 -15.73 -19.24 14.40
CA SER A 853 -14.91 -19.02 13.20
C SER A 853 -15.51 -17.98 12.26
N LEU A 854 -16.84 -17.91 12.16
CA LEU A 854 -17.51 -16.89 11.37
C LEU A 854 -17.50 -15.54 12.08
N GLN A 855 -17.64 -15.51 13.41
CA GLN A 855 -17.47 -14.28 14.19
C GLN A 855 -16.05 -13.70 14.02
N GLU A 856 -15.01 -14.53 13.96
CA GLU A 856 -13.64 -14.10 13.70
C GLU A 856 -13.48 -13.50 12.29
N LEU A 857 -14.09 -14.11 11.27
CA LEU A 857 -14.13 -13.57 9.89
C LEU A 857 -14.91 -12.25 9.82
N TYR A 858 -16.00 -12.16 10.59
CA TYR A 858 -16.67 -10.99 11.16
C TYR A 858 -15.81 -9.82 11.68
N GLY A 859 -14.65 -10.14 12.25
CA GLY A 859 -14.01 -9.25 13.22
C GLY A 859 -14.87 -8.95 14.46
N LEU A 860 -15.81 -9.83 14.81
CA LEU A 860 -16.77 -9.68 15.90
C LEU A 860 -16.46 -10.55 17.13
N SER A 861 -15.45 -11.43 17.05
CA SER A 861 -15.01 -12.21 18.20
C SER A 861 -14.39 -11.31 19.27
N THR A 862 -14.78 -11.49 20.52
CA THR A 862 -14.00 -10.99 21.65
C THR A 862 -12.70 -11.79 21.68
N GLU A 863 -11.55 -11.11 21.66
CA GLU A 863 -10.27 -11.74 21.94
C GLU A 863 -10.31 -12.33 23.36
N GLU A 864 -10.74 -13.58 23.50
CA GLU A 864 -10.44 -14.39 24.66
C GLU A 864 -9.17 -15.18 24.35
N ASP A 865 -8.04 -14.65 24.83
CA ASP A 865 -6.85 -15.43 25.05
C ASP A 865 -6.19 -14.85 26.32
N GLU A 866 -6.66 -15.25 27.50
CA GLU A 866 -5.80 -15.21 28.70
C GLU A 866 -4.64 -16.19 28.43
N ALA A 867 -3.62 -15.71 27.73
CA ALA A 867 -2.42 -16.47 27.46
C ALA A 867 -1.66 -16.67 28.77
N VAL A 868 -1.88 -17.79 29.43
CA VAL A 868 -1.10 -18.18 30.61
C VAL A 868 0.25 -18.76 30.17
N SER A 869 1.31 -18.39 30.86
CA SER A 869 2.63 -19.02 30.73
C SER A 869 2.53 -20.54 30.96
N SER A 870 3.35 -21.32 30.24
CA SER A 870 3.32 -22.78 30.30
C SER A 870 4.73 -23.36 30.27
N VAL A 871 4.87 -24.66 30.53
CA VAL A 871 6.17 -25.37 30.39
C VAL A 871 6.76 -25.34 28.96
N LYS A 872 6.01 -24.86 27.96
CA LYS A 872 6.47 -24.71 26.57
C LYS A 872 6.88 -23.29 26.21
N ARG A 873 6.43 -22.28 26.95
CA ARG A 873 6.66 -20.86 26.64
C ARG A 873 6.39 -19.95 27.85
N ILE A 874 7.13 -18.87 27.93
CA ILE A 874 6.91 -17.75 28.85
C ILE A 874 6.15 -16.66 28.11
N ILE A 875 5.21 -16.02 28.79
CA ILE A 875 4.62 -14.75 28.37
C ILE A 875 5.31 -13.63 29.14
N THR A 876 5.96 -12.72 28.44
CA THR A 876 6.68 -11.59 29.04
C THR A 876 5.71 -10.48 29.50
N SER A 877 6.17 -9.50 30.27
CA SER A 877 5.35 -8.35 30.65
C SER A 877 4.87 -7.53 29.45
N ALA A 878 5.62 -7.52 28.33
CA ALA A 878 5.19 -6.93 27.07
C ALA A 878 4.29 -7.85 26.21
N GLY A 879 3.91 -9.02 26.72
CA GLY A 879 3.05 -9.98 26.01
C GLY A 879 3.76 -10.87 24.98
N ASP A 880 5.10 -10.87 24.94
CA ASP A 880 5.86 -11.70 24.01
C ASP A 880 5.85 -13.16 24.44
N ARG A 881 5.78 -14.06 23.45
CA ARG A 881 5.87 -15.50 23.67
C ARG A 881 7.32 -15.94 23.48
N VAL A 882 8.04 -16.21 24.58
CA VAL A 882 9.44 -16.66 24.57
C VAL A 882 9.50 -18.17 24.82
N ARG A 883 10.20 -18.91 23.96
CA ARG A 883 10.37 -20.36 24.02
C ARG A 883 11.77 -20.74 24.46
N VAL A 884 11.97 -22.03 24.76
CA VAL A 884 13.30 -22.59 24.98
C VAL A 884 14.18 -22.36 23.74
N GLY A 885 15.40 -21.87 23.96
CA GLY A 885 16.36 -21.44 22.95
C GLY A 885 16.26 -19.96 22.56
N GLU A 886 15.19 -19.27 22.92
CA GLU A 886 14.99 -17.85 22.61
C GLU A 886 15.51 -16.94 23.71
N PHE A 887 15.69 -15.67 23.36
CA PHE A 887 16.32 -14.67 24.21
C PHE A 887 15.30 -13.62 24.65
N SER A 888 15.48 -13.11 25.86
CA SER A 888 14.62 -12.09 26.45
C SER A 888 15.45 -11.12 27.28
N THR A 889 14.97 -9.89 27.40
CA THR A 889 15.40 -9.01 28.50
C THR A 889 14.82 -9.52 29.83
N PHE A 890 15.56 -9.29 30.91
CA PHE A 890 15.23 -9.71 32.27
C PHE A 890 15.54 -8.59 33.27
N TRP A 891 14.50 -8.04 33.93
CA TRP A 891 14.57 -6.83 34.76
C TRP A 891 15.34 -5.70 34.09
N PHE A 892 14.90 -5.32 32.88
CA PHE A 892 15.56 -4.36 32.02
C PHE A 892 14.81 -3.03 32.00
N ASP A 893 15.37 -2.03 32.65
CA ASP A 893 14.85 -0.67 32.59
C ASP A 893 15.29 0.00 31.29
N HIS A 894 14.35 0.22 30.36
CA HIS A 894 14.62 0.87 29.07
C HIS A 894 15.00 2.35 29.19
N ARG A 895 14.81 3.00 30.35
CA ARG A 895 15.20 4.40 30.57
C ARG A 895 16.63 4.53 31.04
N THR A 896 17.10 3.58 31.86
CA THR A 896 18.48 3.60 32.38
C THR A 896 19.42 2.66 31.63
N GLY A 897 18.88 1.67 30.93
CA GLY A 897 19.64 0.58 30.30
C GLY A 897 20.07 -0.50 31.30
N ASP A 898 19.66 -0.40 32.56
CA ASP A 898 20.01 -1.36 33.60
C ASP A 898 19.21 -2.65 33.42
N GLY A 899 19.88 -3.80 33.33
CA GLY A 899 19.21 -5.10 33.31
C GLY A 899 20.08 -6.21 32.78
N ARG A 900 19.44 -7.29 32.32
CA ARG A 900 20.14 -8.45 31.74
C ARG A 900 19.47 -8.93 30.47
N ILE A 901 20.27 -9.46 29.55
CA ILE A 901 19.81 -10.30 28.44
C ILE A 901 20.04 -11.75 28.83
N VAL A 902 19.03 -12.59 28.64
CA VAL A 902 19.08 -14.01 28.99
C VAL A 902 18.57 -14.89 27.86
N ARG A 903 19.16 -16.08 27.70
CA ARG A 903 18.60 -17.17 26.87
C ARG A 903 17.83 -18.12 27.76
N VAL A 904 16.64 -18.53 27.32
CA VAL A 904 15.82 -19.52 28.03
C VAL A 904 16.33 -20.92 27.68
N ASP A 905 17.00 -21.58 28.62
CA ASP A 905 17.54 -22.94 28.41
C ASP A 905 16.49 -24.01 28.74
N ARG A 906 15.65 -23.78 29.76
CA ARG A 906 14.61 -24.73 30.16
C ARG A 906 13.49 -24.07 30.94
N ILE A 907 12.25 -24.50 30.71
CA ILE A 907 11.08 -24.11 31.50
C ILE A 907 10.54 -25.34 32.23
N PHE A 908 10.33 -25.24 33.54
CA PHE A 908 9.85 -26.35 34.37
C PHE A 908 9.00 -25.87 35.54
N THR A 909 8.31 -26.80 36.20
CA THR A 909 7.42 -26.48 37.33
C THR A 909 7.98 -27.05 38.63
N VAL A 910 8.07 -26.21 39.66
CA VAL A 910 8.42 -26.61 41.02
C VAL A 910 7.30 -26.17 41.96
N SER A 911 6.68 -27.11 42.68
CA SER A 911 5.65 -26.82 43.69
C SER A 911 4.53 -25.89 43.20
N THR A 912 4.01 -26.13 41.98
CA THR A 912 2.97 -25.35 41.27
C THR A 912 3.39 -23.99 40.67
N GLN A 913 4.64 -23.56 40.85
CA GLN A 913 5.19 -22.35 40.21
C GLN A 913 6.08 -22.70 39.03
N LEU A 914 5.99 -21.91 37.96
CA LEU A 914 6.92 -21.99 36.83
C LEU A 914 8.26 -21.37 37.22
N GLN A 915 9.33 -22.10 36.92
CA GLN A 915 10.72 -21.69 37.05
C GLN A 915 11.39 -21.81 35.69
N VAL A 916 12.38 -20.97 35.46
CA VAL A 916 13.09 -20.90 34.18
C VAL A 916 14.58 -21.00 34.45
N GLU A 917 15.22 -21.99 33.85
CA GLU A 917 16.68 -22.05 33.76
C GLU A 917 17.10 -21.15 32.60
N VAL A 918 17.96 -20.18 32.89
CA VAL A 918 18.43 -19.19 31.94
C VAL A 918 19.94 -19.15 31.87
N MET A 919 20.47 -18.90 30.68
CA MET A 919 21.86 -18.50 30.48
C MET A 919 21.92 -16.96 30.45
N VAL A 920 22.60 -16.36 31.42
CA VAL A 920 22.85 -14.93 31.44
C VAL A 920 23.92 -14.59 30.41
N MET A 921 23.63 -13.58 29.59
CA MET A 921 24.56 -13.09 28.58
C MET A 921 25.31 -11.88 29.13
N HIS A 922 26.63 -11.87 28.95
CA HIS A 922 27.45 -10.68 29.07
C HIS A 922 27.51 -10.01 27.69
N TRP A 923 27.35 -8.68 27.64
CA TRP A 923 27.52 -7.91 26.41
C TRP A 923 28.36 -6.67 26.67
N GLY A 924 29.16 -6.29 25.69
CA GLY A 924 29.91 -5.05 25.68
C GLY A 924 29.17 -3.95 24.93
N GLU A 925 29.60 -2.72 25.14
CA GLU A 925 29.20 -1.59 24.30
C GLU A 925 30.08 -1.57 23.05
N ASP A 926 29.51 -1.96 21.91
CA ASP A 926 30.09 -1.69 20.59
C ASP A 926 29.43 -0.43 20.01
N LEU A 927 30.23 0.44 19.40
CA LEU A 927 29.76 1.70 18.81
C LEU A 927 29.47 1.53 17.32
N GLY A 928 28.41 2.19 16.83
CA GLY A 928 28.17 2.40 15.41
C GLY A 928 27.19 1.41 14.77
N LEU A 929 27.57 0.81 13.63
CA LEU A 929 26.68 -0.05 12.83
C LEU A 929 26.93 -1.55 13.04
N GLN A 930 27.86 -1.94 13.91
CA GLN A 930 28.15 -3.36 14.21
C GLN A 930 27.24 -3.92 15.29
N PRO A 931 26.68 -5.13 15.11
CA PRO A 931 25.84 -5.75 16.12
C PRO A 931 26.66 -6.03 17.38
N SER A 932 26.10 -5.76 18.56
CA SER A 932 26.75 -6.08 19.84
C SER A 932 26.94 -7.58 20.01
N ILE A 933 28.08 -8.00 20.54
CA ILE A 933 28.37 -9.41 20.81
C ILE A 933 27.87 -9.81 22.20
N LEU A 934 27.03 -10.83 22.26
CA LEU A 934 26.56 -11.49 23.48
C LEU A 934 27.39 -12.75 23.75
N GLN A 935 27.92 -12.89 24.96
CA GLN A 935 28.74 -14.02 25.38
C GLN A 935 28.09 -14.73 26.58
N GLU A 936 28.13 -16.07 26.58
CA GLU A 936 27.63 -16.85 27.72
C GLU A 936 28.47 -16.58 28.99
N ASP A 937 27.81 -16.09 30.04
CA ASP A 937 28.43 -15.86 31.35
C ASP A 937 28.19 -17.04 32.29
N ARG A 938 26.94 -17.17 32.76
CA ARG A 938 26.54 -18.14 33.78
C ARG A 938 25.08 -18.55 33.68
N GLN A 939 24.77 -19.75 34.17
CA GLN A 939 23.39 -20.23 34.29
C GLN A 939 22.79 -19.88 35.65
N GLU A 940 21.51 -19.51 35.65
CA GLU A 940 20.72 -19.22 36.83
C GLU A 940 19.32 -19.83 36.70
N ILE A 941 18.66 -20.09 37.84
CA ILE A 941 17.23 -20.43 37.88
C ILE A 941 16.50 -19.19 38.38
N VAL A 942 15.56 -18.70 37.58
CA VAL A 942 14.78 -17.50 37.86
C VAL A 942 13.29 -17.80 37.83
N GLY A 943 12.51 -16.95 38.52
CA GLY A 943 11.07 -16.91 38.36
C GLY A 943 10.66 -16.36 37.00
N ILE A 944 9.40 -16.55 36.63
CA ILE A 944 8.83 -15.93 35.42
C ILE A 944 8.66 -14.41 35.56
N GLU A 945 8.61 -13.91 36.79
CA GLU A 945 8.56 -12.48 37.09
C GLU A 945 9.93 -11.87 36.75
N GLY A 946 9.92 -10.91 35.81
CA GLY A 946 11.12 -10.21 35.34
C GLY A 946 11.40 -10.36 33.84
N PHE A 947 10.79 -11.32 33.15
CA PHE A 947 10.89 -11.40 31.68
C PHE A 947 10.07 -10.29 31.04
N GLU A 948 10.73 -9.41 30.28
CA GLU A 948 10.07 -8.20 29.76
C GLU A 948 9.79 -8.25 28.27
N ARG A 949 10.81 -8.48 27.43
CA ARG A 949 10.67 -8.42 25.97
C ARG A 949 11.55 -9.44 25.29
N LEU A 950 11.04 -10.02 24.20
CA LEU A 950 11.82 -10.91 23.36
C LEU A 950 12.91 -10.13 22.62
N VAL A 951 14.09 -10.74 22.50
CA VAL A 951 15.24 -10.19 21.78
C VAL A 951 15.60 -11.11 20.60
N ASN A 952 15.88 -10.53 19.44
CA ASN A 952 16.36 -11.28 18.28
C ASN A 952 17.90 -11.34 18.31
N VAL A 953 18.44 -12.55 18.22
CA VAL A 953 19.89 -12.79 18.22
C VAL A 953 20.24 -13.86 17.19
N MET A 954 21.45 -13.81 16.66
CA MET A 954 21.99 -14.78 15.70
C MET A 954 23.29 -15.39 16.23
N HIS A 955 23.59 -16.66 15.94
CA HIS A 955 24.88 -17.24 16.31
C HIS A 955 26.04 -16.53 15.58
N ASP A 956 27.14 -16.21 16.27
CA ASP A 956 28.33 -15.64 15.63
C ASP A 956 29.12 -16.74 14.88
N CYS A 957 28.60 -17.06 13.70
CA CYS A 957 29.11 -18.11 12.85
C CYS A 957 30.56 -17.87 12.38
N HIS A 958 30.97 -16.61 12.27
CA HIS A 958 32.33 -16.27 11.84
C HIS A 958 33.33 -16.58 12.95
N HIS A 959 33.06 -16.12 14.17
CA HIS A 959 33.91 -16.39 15.33
C HIS A 959 34.13 -17.89 15.57
N HIS A 960 33.05 -18.68 15.45
CA HIS A 960 33.05 -20.11 15.69
C HIS A 960 33.44 -20.98 14.48
N GLY A 961 33.77 -20.36 13.34
CA GLY A 961 34.20 -21.09 12.14
C GLY A 961 33.13 -22.05 11.57
N CYS A 962 31.85 -21.71 11.74
CA CYS A 962 30.72 -22.52 11.26
C CYS A 962 30.76 -22.67 9.75
N LYS A 963 30.50 -23.89 9.25
CA LYS A 963 30.65 -24.22 7.82
C LYS A 963 29.31 -24.21 7.11
N VAL A 964 29.29 -23.66 5.90
CA VAL A 964 28.20 -23.90 4.95
C VAL A 964 28.50 -25.17 4.17
N VAL A 965 27.59 -26.12 4.28
CA VAL A 965 27.68 -27.43 3.62
C VAL A 965 26.53 -27.55 2.64
N GLY A 966 26.81 -28.03 1.42
CA GLY A 966 25.86 -28.04 0.30
C GLY A 966 24.69 -29.01 0.47
N ASP A 967 24.83 -30.01 1.35
CA ASP A 967 23.87 -31.09 1.58
C ASP A 967 23.37 -31.16 3.05
N ALA A 968 23.45 -30.04 3.77
CA ALA A 968 23.14 -29.99 5.20
C ALA A 968 21.66 -30.27 5.52
N ASN A 969 20.73 -29.86 4.64
CA ASN A 969 19.30 -29.98 4.87
C ASN A 969 18.66 -30.91 3.83
N GLN A 970 17.92 -31.92 4.27
CA GLN A 970 17.07 -32.70 3.37
C GLN A 970 15.86 -31.88 2.93
N VAL A 971 15.63 -31.82 1.63
CA VAL A 971 14.48 -31.13 1.04
C VAL A 971 13.27 -32.05 1.16
N ARG A 972 12.16 -31.50 1.66
CA ARG A 972 10.86 -32.17 1.58
C ARG A 972 10.09 -31.66 0.37
N MET A 973 9.64 -32.56 -0.48
CA MET A 973 8.74 -32.26 -1.61
C MET A 973 7.43 -33.02 -1.40
N GLU A 974 6.30 -32.36 -1.63
CA GLU A 974 4.97 -32.96 -1.48
C GLU A 974 4.71 -33.64 -0.11
N ARG A 975 5.38 -33.14 0.94
CA ARG A 975 5.37 -33.70 2.32
C ARG A 975 6.13 -35.02 2.47
N GLU A 976 6.92 -35.43 1.50
CA GLU A 976 7.82 -36.58 1.58
C GLU A 976 9.27 -36.11 1.74
N GLU A 977 10.08 -36.89 2.43
CA GLU A 977 11.53 -36.68 2.47
C GLU A 977 12.13 -37.11 1.14
N THR A 978 12.99 -36.29 0.57
CA THR A 978 13.63 -36.58 -0.71
C THR A 978 15.13 -36.79 -0.55
N THR A 979 15.75 -37.32 -1.59
CA THR A 979 17.21 -37.38 -1.72
C THR A 979 17.82 -36.03 -2.09
N PHE A 980 17.01 -35.04 -2.47
CA PHE A 980 17.48 -33.69 -2.72
C PHE A 980 17.89 -33.03 -1.41
N THR A 981 19.00 -32.31 -1.46
CA THR A 981 19.54 -31.59 -0.32
C THR A 981 19.82 -30.14 -0.71
N ASP A 982 19.70 -29.25 0.26
CA ASP A 982 20.00 -27.83 0.11
C ASP A 982 21.12 -27.42 1.07
N ALA A 983 21.81 -26.34 0.70
CA ALA A 983 22.88 -25.79 1.50
C ALA A 983 22.37 -25.29 2.87
N GLY A 984 23.17 -25.48 3.91
CA GLY A 984 22.85 -25.03 5.26
C GLY A 984 24.10 -24.76 6.08
N VAL A 985 23.91 -23.98 7.15
CA VAL A 985 24.97 -23.68 8.13
C VAL A 985 24.99 -24.79 9.18
N ILE A 986 26.16 -25.38 9.41
CA ILE A 986 26.40 -26.27 10.56
C ILE A 986 27.11 -25.46 11.63
N HIS A 987 26.41 -25.23 12.75
CA HIS A 987 26.96 -24.50 13.89
C HIS A 987 27.95 -25.36 14.68
N SER A 988 29.07 -24.77 15.09
CA SER A 988 30.01 -25.40 16.03
C SER A 988 29.43 -25.36 17.44
N GLU A 989 29.50 -26.48 18.16
CA GLU A 989 29.11 -26.59 19.58
C GLU A 989 30.33 -26.51 20.51
N GLU A 990 31.52 -26.23 19.98
CA GLU A 990 32.75 -26.17 20.77
C GLU A 990 32.85 -24.86 21.56
N GLY A 991 33.16 -24.98 22.86
CA GLY A 991 33.42 -23.82 23.73
C GLY A 991 32.17 -23.04 24.16
N ARG A 992 32.41 -21.91 24.83
CA ARG A 992 31.34 -20.97 25.21
C ARG A 992 30.80 -20.28 23.96
N GLN A 993 29.48 -20.32 23.80
CA GLN A 993 28.85 -19.79 22.59
C GLN A 993 28.81 -18.26 22.60
N GLN A 994 28.82 -17.68 21.40
CA GLN A 994 28.71 -16.24 21.18
C GLN A 994 27.61 -15.95 20.16
N TYR A 995 26.92 -14.83 20.35
CA TYR A 995 25.78 -14.43 19.54
C TYR A 995 25.88 -12.96 19.16
N LEU A 996 25.34 -12.60 18.01
CA LEU A 996 25.16 -11.24 17.52
C LEU A 996 23.77 -10.76 17.93
N LEU A 997 23.70 -9.68 18.69
CA LEU A 997 22.45 -8.99 18.98
C LEU A 997 21.96 -8.26 17.73
N ASN A 998 20.76 -8.60 17.26
CA ASN A 998 20.20 -7.96 16.08
C ASN A 998 19.62 -6.59 16.42
N HIS A 999 20.36 -5.53 16.09
CA HIS A 999 19.99 -4.13 16.29
C HIS A 999 19.05 -3.57 15.19
N CYS A 1000 18.63 -4.39 14.24
CA CYS A 1000 17.73 -4.03 13.14
C CYS A 1000 16.28 -4.52 13.34
N LEU A 1001 15.97 -5.12 14.50
CA LEU A 1001 14.61 -5.60 14.80
C LEU A 1001 13.64 -4.42 14.93
N PHE A 1002 12.50 -4.48 14.24
CA PHE A 1002 11.52 -3.37 14.24
C PHE A 1002 10.66 -3.33 15.51
N ARG A 1003 10.45 -4.48 16.14
CA ARG A 1003 9.66 -4.59 17.36
C ARG A 1003 10.44 -4.03 18.55
N SER A 1004 9.72 -3.35 19.45
CA SER A 1004 10.29 -2.76 20.69
C SER A 1004 11.48 -1.84 20.39
N ALA A 1005 11.40 -1.12 19.28
CA ALA A 1005 12.50 -0.37 18.70
C ALA A 1005 13.09 0.68 19.65
N LEU A 1006 12.24 1.41 20.37
CA LEU A 1006 12.64 2.44 21.32
C LEU A 1006 13.01 1.82 22.67
N GLU A 1007 12.25 0.83 23.14
CA GLU A 1007 12.46 0.22 24.46
C GLU A 1007 13.72 -0.66 24.52
N LEU A 1008 14.20 -1.15 23.37
CA LEU A 1008 15.47 -1.86 23.27
C LEU A 1008 16.62 -0.96 22.78
N SER A 1009 16.39 0.35 22.58
CA SER A 1009 17.38 1.26 22.01
C SER A 1009 18.71 1.28 22.78
N LEU A 1010 18.66 1.22 24.12
CA LEU A 1010 19.84 1.18 24.99
C LEU A 1010 20.59 -0.17 24.96
N CYS A 1011 19.98 -1.25 24.44
CA CYS A 1011 20.68 -2.50 24.18
C CYS A 1011 21.53 -2.42 22.90
N TYR A 1012 21.25 -1.44 22.04
CA TYR A 1012 21.82 -1.35 20.71
C TYR A 1012 22.96 -0.32 20.67
N PRO A 1013 23.89 -0.48 19.71
CA PRO A 1013 24.91 0.52 19.45
C PRO A 1013 24.30 1.91 19.25
N ALA A 1014 24.93 2.92 19.84
CA ALA A 1014 24.60 4.31 19.55
C ALA A 1014 24.84 4.62 18.06
N LEU A 1015 23.96 5.44 17.48
CA LEU A 1015 24.15 5.92 16.12
C LEU A 1015 25.47 6.69 16.03
N PRO A 1016 26.28 6.46 14.98
CA PRO A 1016 27.47 7.28 14.74
C PRO A 1016 27.05 8.73 14.40
N ASP A 1017 28.00 9.66 14.47
CA ASP A 1017 27.78 11.03 14.01
C ASP A 1017 27.34 11.01 12.54
N ALA A 1018 26.20 11.64 12.27
CA ALA A 1018 25.64 11.68 10.93
C ALA A 1018 26.48 12.59 10.02
N PRO A 1019 26.90 12.10 8.83
CA PRO A 1019 27.58 12.94 7.86
C PRO A 1019 26.62 14.00 7.31
N THR A 1020 27.18 15.14 6.96
CA THR A 1020 26.45 16.22 6.30
C THR A 1020 26.10 15.84 4.87
N GLU A 1021 25.05 16.46 4.31
CA GLU A 1021 24.67 16.22 2.91
C GLU A 1021 25.76 16.60 1.92
N GLN A 1022 26.63 17.55 2.32
CA GLN A 1022 27.79 17.96 1.55
C GLN A 1022 28.84 16.85 1.50
N GLU A 1023 29.20 16.25 2.64
CA GLU A 1023 30.15 15.14 2.70
C GLU A 1023 29.64 13.91 1.92
N ILE A 1024 28.35 13.61 2.02
CA ILE A 1024 27.71 12.53 1.24
C ILE A 1024 27.81 12.84 -0.27
N ALA A 1025 27.55 14.08 -0.67
CA ALA A 1025 27.62 14.48 -2.06
C ALA A 1025 29.05 14.44 -2.62
N GLU A 1026 30.05 14.88 -1.85
CA GLU A 1026 31.46 14.82 -2.25
C GLU A 1026 31.89 13.38 -2.49
N LEU A 1027 31.59 12.47 -1.56
CA LEU A 1027 31.83 11.03 -1.71
C LEU A 1027 31.11 10.46 -2.93
N ALA A 1028 29.83 10.79 -3.11
CA ALA A 1028 29.03 10.26 -4.22
C ALA A 1028 29.59 10.67 -5.58
N ILE A 1029 29.99 11.94 -5.74
CA ILE A 1029 30.56 12.45 -6.99
C ILE A 1029 31.94 11.84 -7.25
N GLU A 1030 32.80 11.72 -6.23
CA GLU A 1030 34.10 11.06 -6.35
C GLU A 1030 33.95 9.63 -6.90
N ILE A 1031 33.06 8.82 -6.31
CA ILE A 1031 32.80 7.45 -6.76
C ILE A 1031 32.20 7.41 -8.17
N MET A 1032 31.32 8.35 -8.51
CA MET A 1032 30.74 8.42 -9.85
C MET A 1032 31.78 8.78 -10.92
N ASP A 1033 32.69 9.70 -10.62
CA ASP A 1033 33.77 10.10 -11.53
C ASP A 1033 34.76 8.94 -11.73
N GLU A 1034 35.10 8.20 -10.67
CA GLU A 1034 35.93 6.99 -10.77
C GLU A 1034 35.28 5.90 -11.65
N GLN A 1035 33.96 5.68 -11.51
CA GLN A 1035 33.21 4.72 -12.32
C GLN A 1035 33.14 5.15 -13.80
N ASP A 1036 32.92 6.44 -14.06
CA ASP A 1036 32.89 6.99 -15.43
C ASP A 1036 34.29 6.91 -16.09
N ASP A 1037 35.38 7.09 -15.33
CA ASP A 1037 36.77 6.95 -15.81
C ASP A 1037 37.15 5.49 -16.13
N ILE A 1038 36.71 4.52 -15.32
CA ILE A 1038 36.90 3.09 -15.59
C ILE A 1038 36.11 2.69 -16.84
N GLY A 1039 34.84 3.10 -16.95
CA GLY A 1039 34.01 2.83 -18.12
C GLY A 1039 34.55 3.46 -19.41
N GLN A 1040 35.16 4.65 -19.33
CA GLN A 1040 35.84 5.27 -20.47
C GLN A 1040 37.15 4.57 -20.84
N ASN A 1041 37.89 4.02 -19.87
CA ASN A 1041 39.11 3.24 -20.14
C ASN A 1041 38.79 1.87 -20.74
N ASP A 1042 37.74 1.20 -20.30
CA ASP A 1042 37.25 -0.04 -20.90
C ASP A 1042 36.66 0.22 -22.30
N ALA A 1043 35.88 1.29 -22.49
CA ALA A 1043 35.40 1.72 -23.81
C ALA A 1043 36.53 2.26 -24.72
N ARG A 1044 37.73 2.53 -24.20
CA ARG A 1044 38.94 2.88 -24.98
C ARG A 1044 39.79 1.65 -25.29
N ALA A 1045 39.69 0.59 -24.49
CA ALA A 1045 40.24 -0.74 -24.79
C ALA A 1045 39.37 -1.50 -25.80
N GLU A 1046 38.05 -1.29 -25.81
CA GLU A 1046 37.10 -1.88 -26.77
C GLU A 1046 36.94 -1.05 -28.06
N ARG A 1047 37.43 0.19 -28.10
CA ARG A 1047 37.56 1.02 -29.33
C ARG A 1047 38.69 0.57 -30.27
N HIS A 1048 38.97 -0.73 -30.28
CA HIS A 1048 39.73 -1.41 -31.30
C HIS A 1048 38.93 -2.53 -31.99
N GLU A 1049 37.59 -2.54 -31.93
CA GLU A 1049 36.75 -3.23 -32.92
C GLU A 1049 35.30 -2.76 -32.82
N ASN A 1050 34.82 -2.13 -33.90
CA ASN A 1050 33.44 -1.68 -34.19
C ASN A 1050 32.94 -0.40 -33.48
N GLN A 1051 32.72 0.62 -34.32
CA GLN A 1051 32.00 1.84 -34.01
C GLN A 1051 30.54 1.70 -34.46
N ASP A 1052 29.68 2.43 -33.74
CA ASP A 1052 28.30 2.84 -34.04
C ASP A 1052 27.19 1.93 -33.52
N GLU A 1053 26.58 2.34 -32.39
CA GLU A 1053 25.13 2.51 -32.16
C GLU A 1053 24.85 2.66 -30.63
N ASP A 1054 24.60 3.89 -30.16
CA ASP A 1054 24.09 4.19 -28.81
C ASP A 1054 22.61 4.60 -28.95
N ASP A 1055 21.69 3.77 -28.47
CA ASP A 1055 20.26 4.09 -28.34
C ASP A 1055 19.69 3.61 -26.98
N ASP A 1056 18.93 4.53 -26.36
CA ASP A 1056 17.78 4.39 -25.46
C ASP A 1056 17.66 3.24 -24.45
N PHE A 1057 17.72 3.59 -23.16
CA PHE A 1057 17.38 2.66 -22.07
C PHE A 1057 16.60 3.33 -20.92
N TRP A 1058 15.32 3.70 -21.15
CA TRP A 1058 14.35 3.93 -20.06
C TRP A 1058 12.91 3.63 -20.53
N THR A 1059 12.46 2.39 -20.39
CA THR A 1059 11.04 2.03 -20.36
C THR A 1059 10.77 1.14 -19.14
N GLU A 1060 10.14 1.72 -18.12
CA GLU A 1060 9.21 0.98 -17.26
C GLU A 1060 7.81 1.36 -17.79
N SER A 1061 7.05 0.34 -18.16
CA SER A 1061 5.81 0.34 -18.95
C SER A 1061 4.71 1.32 -18.50
N GLY A 1062 4.09 2.02 -19.47
CA GLY A 1062 2.79 2.69 -19.31
C GLY A 1062 2.42 3.75 -20.38
N SER A 1063 1.80 3.28 -21.45
CA SER A 1063 0.93 3.93 -22.47
C SER A 1063 1.49 4.89 -23.53
N ASP A 1064 1.20 4.51 -24.78
CA ASP A 1064 1.56 5.08 -26.08
C ASP A 1064 0.73 6.32 -26.47
N ASP A 1065 1.36 7.27 -27.16
CA ASP A 1065 0.69 8.29 -27.98
C ASP A 1065 1.12 8.10 -29.45
N GLU A 1066 0.13 7.90 -30.34
CA GLU A 1066 0.30 7.72 -31.78
C GLU A 1066 0.66 9.04 -32.50
N GLU A 1067 1.73 9.06 -33.30
CA GLU A 1067 1.99 10.11 -34.31
C GLU A 1067 1.86 9.55 -35.74
N ALA A 1068 1.10 10.26 -36.57
CA ALA A 1068 0.86 10.02 -38.00
C ALA A 1068 1.89 10.78 -38.90
N PRO A 1069 2.00 10.44 -40.21
CA PRO A 1069 3.26 10.46 -40.96
C PRO A 1069 3.54 11.79 -41.66
N ASN A 1070 4.83 12.16 -41.77
CA ASN A 1070 5.28 13.23 -42.65
C ASN A 1070 6.16 12.68 -43.78
N ASP A 1071 5.64 12.88 -45.00
CA ASP A 1071 6.30 12.71 -46.28
C ASP A 1071 7.60 13.54 -46.38
N ARG A 1072 8.66 12.92 -46.89
CA ARG A 1072 9.84 13.59 -47.43
C ARG A 1072 9.75 13.65 -48.96
N PRO A 1073 10.05 14.78 -49.60
CA PRO A 1073 10.57 14.80 -50.95
C PRO A 1073 12.09 15.01 -50.97
N GLU A 1074 12.74 14.07 -51.66
CA GLU A 1074 13.92 14.16 -52.55
C GLU A 1074 14.80 15.43 -52.54
N ALA A 1075 16.13 15.19 -52.48
CA ALA A 1075 17.16 15.65 -53.45
C ALA A 1075 18.57 15.35 -52.87
N LEU A 1076 19.27 14.34 -53.38
CA LEU A 1076 20.28 14.40 -54.46
C LEU A 1076 21.73 14.54 -53.94
N ASP A 1077 22.40 13.39 -53.95
CA ASP A 1077 23.80 13.13 -54.35
C ASP A 1077 24.87 14.22 -54.13
N LEU A 1078 25.78 13.95 -53.19
CA LEU A 1078 27.19 13.63 -53.46
C LEU A 1078 27.89 13.06 -52.22
#